data_AF-A0AA39CK50-F1
#
_entry.id   AF-A0AA39CK50-F1
#
_cell.length_a   1.000
_cell.length_b   1.000
_cell.length_c   1.000
_cell.angle_alpha   90.00
_cell.angle_beta   90.00
_cell.angle_gamma   90.00
#
_symmetry.space_group_name_H-M   'P 1'
#
loop_
_entity.id
_entity.type
_entity.pdbx_description
1 polymer ?
#
loop_
_entity_poly.entity_id
_entity_poly.type
_entity_poly.pdbx_seq_one_letter_code
_entity_poly.pdbx_strand_id
1 'polypeptide(L)'
;MWRSWSLKLWSLFIITFVECGIIAAIAVLFYLSLKRNGFVAVENTTTEDASGNFSAQGLLWTALPGFLFTLFKIHLQAVITALVNEVPYAEMKRSEGWSIKKSLMLDYRTYPGYYAWFIAFRNKHWLHGASMLLGWVVTIIIIPLSAHLMTPSPTNFASNISVPLISEFNSSRIDSQVDYRPIFDTVSATRLFEGTPPQWTDGVFAFTPIDLTSYSNRPGMVAVESRVDAVSAYVHCTSLLQQGYSVSSTEVDGGLLLTFSGNDRGCTFEIDTSVIGSSQQYLKTGTRNCADIGGRRIVMLAGLYDRTAEYLLSNFSLVSCKTGYVRTTGSLNVSSTTIGPIHPLAFTAENGTDTVLEFEQASEFEQSIHNVRDLNAAPTEFTTGFGSLILAYSHKQHDKESGWLLPDNLISSMEVMFTTTFAITAATLAFPTTEVASSRTAPATVFTTETRLHVVSWIAYVLLVIFAVLVLQSISLVFYLRQHPTTLLEEPKGLLSSANMLYQSKGINELLTKAREDDKYNDNIHAYLDKYYITEEAKGHLEDGKIAIGELTRKEPPKMAFKKRWFGWLKKPKEQTSGNGGEQEQRLIREQERHNGHDLPQNPPAMTHNDKEQTLTSTRDRGVVSRKPVPTRPLP
;
A
#
# COMPACT_ATOMS: atom_id res chain seq x y z
N MET A 1 14.30 -2.49 60.18
CA MET A 1 15.31 -2.29 59.12
C MET A 1 14.66 -1.52 57.99
N TRP A 2 15.25 -0.40 57.61
CA TRP A 2 14.73 0.46 56.55
C TRP A 2 15.03 -0.14 55.17
N ARG A 3 14.08 0.00 54.25
CA ARG A 3 14.21 -0.35 52.84
C ARG A 3 13.34 0.63 52.06
N SER A 4 13.84 1.10 50.93
CA SER A 4 13.09 2.03 50.09
C SER A 4 11.72 1.44 49.74
N TRP A 5 10.69 2.28 49.71
CA TRP A 5 9.33 1.88 49.39
C TRP A 5 9.27 1.09 48.07
N SER A 6 10.03 1.52 47.05
CA SER A 6 10.12 0.88 45.74
C SER A 6 10.77 -0.52 45.77
N LEU A 7 11.57 -0.84 46.80
CA LEU A 7 12.22 -2.14 46.96
C LEU A 7 11.47 -3.06 47.93
N LYS A 8 10.39 -2.59 48.56
CA LYS A 8 9.57 -3.47 49.40
C LYS A 8 8.97 -4.56 48.52
N LEU A 9 8.86 -5.78 49.07
CA LEU A 9 8.38 -6.96 48.33
C LEU A 9 7.04 -6.71 47.64
N TRP A 10 6.12 -5.99 48.28
CA TRP A 10 4.82 -5.67 47.68
C TRP A 10 4.92 -4.78 46.44
N SER A 11 5.85 -3.81 46.40
CA SER A 11 6.11 -3.00 45.21
C SER A 11 6.65 -3.87 44.07
N LEU A 12 7.52 -4.82 44.39
CA LEU A 12 8.05 -5.77 43.40
C LEU A 12 7.00 -6.77 42.90
N PHE A 13 6.04 -7.16 43.75
CA PHE A 13 4.89 -7.94 43.29
C PHE A 13 4.00 -7.13 42.36
N ILE A 14 3.77 -5.84 42.65
CA ILE A 14 3.00 -4.96 41.77
C ILE A 14 3.69 -4.81 40.40
N ILE A 15 4.99 -4.51 40.34
CA ILE A 15 5.68 -4.35 39.05
C ILE A 15 5.66 -5.65 38.25
N THR A 16 5.92 -6.80 38.89
CA THR A 16 5.87 -8.11 38.22
C THR A 16 4.46 -8.42 37.71
N PHE A 17 3.42 -8.10 38.49
CA PHE A 17 2.03 -8.29 38.08
C PHE A 17 1.68 -7.42 36.86
N VAL A 18 2.12 -6.16 36.85
CA VAL A 18 1.93 -5.24 35.72
C VAL A 18 2.66 -5.76 34.47
N GLU A 19 3.90 -6.24 34.60
CA GLU A 19 4.67 -6.84 33.50
C GLU A 19 3.94 -8.05 32.89
N CYS A 20 3.47 -8.98 33.74
CA CYS A 20 2.66 -10.12 33.29
C CYS A 20 1.35 -9.69 32.62
N GLY A 21 0.68 -8.67 33.16
CA GLY A 21 -0.53 -8.09 32.59
C GLY A 21 -0.31 -7.51 31.19
N ILE A 22 0.80 -6.80 30.99
CA ILE A 22 1.22 -6.27 29.69
C ILE A 22 1.47 -7.41 28.70
N ILE A 23 2.22 -8.45 29.09
CA ILE A 23 2.49 -9.63 28.25
C ILE A 23 1.17 -10.27 27.80
N ALA A 24 0.25 -10.51 28.74
CA ALA A 24 -1.05 -11.09 28.45
C ALA A 24 -1.87 -10.20 27.50
N ALA A 25 -1.88 -8.88 27.72
CA ALA A 25 -2.59 -7.93 26.87
C ALA A 25 -2.06 -7.94 25.43
N ILE A 26 -0.74 -7.87 25.25
CA ILE A 26 -0.10 -7.91 23.91
C ILE A 26 -0.42 -9.24 23.22
N ALA A 27 -0.30 -10.37 23.92
CA ALA A 27 -0.58 -11.69 23.35
C ALA A 27 -2.05 -11.85 22.93
N VAL A 28 -3.00 -11.40 23.75
CA VAL A 28 -4.44 -11.45 23.42
C VAL A 28 -4.76 -10.56 22.23
N LEU A 29 -4.26 -9.32 22.21
CA LEU A 29 -4.46 -8.40 21.09
C LEU A 29 -3.86 -8.93 19.79
N PHE A 30 -2.66 -9.52 19.87
CA PHE A 30 -2.01 -10.15 18.73
C PHE A 30 -2.81 -11.33 18.19
N TYR A 31 -3.27 -12.23 19.07
CA TYR A 31 -4.12 -13.35 18.69
C TYR A 31 -5.45 -12.90 18.04
N LEU A 32 -6.11 -11.90 18.62
CA LEU A 32 -7.34 -11.33 18.06
C LEU A 32 -7.09 -10.67 16.69
N SER A 33 -5.99 -9.95 16.55
CA SER A 33 -5.59 -9.29 15.30
C SER A 33 -5.37 -10.32 14.18
N LEU A 34 -4.74 -11.47 14.48
CA LEU A 34 -4.54 -12.54 13.51
C LEU A 34 -5.85 -13.28 13.17
N LYS A 35 -6.66 -13.59 14.18
CA LYS A 35 -7.89 -14.38 13.98
C LYS A 35 -8.97 -13.63 13.21
N ARG A 36 -9.04 -12.31 13.36
CA ARG A 36 -10.13 -11.49 12.83
C ARG A 36 -9.72 -10.59 11.66
N ASN A 37 -8.47 -10.67 11.17
CA ASN A 37 -7.91 -9.68 10.24
C ASN A 37 -8.11 -8.25 10.78
N GLY A 38 -7.45 -7.97 11.90
CA GLY A 38 -7.64 -6.75 12.69
C GLY A 38 -8.66 -6.95 13.82
N PHE A 39 -8.47 -6.24 14.93
CA PHE A 39 -9.27 -6.49 16.16
C PHE A 39 -10.42 -5.51 16.36
N VAL A 40 -10.31 -4.27 15.87
CA VAL A 40 -11.31 -3.19 15.99
C VAL A 40 -11.38 -2.40 14.69
N ALA A 41 -12.59 -2.09 14.23
CA ALA A 41 -12.80 -1.18 13.11
C ALA A 41 -12.65 0.28 13.55
N VAL A 42 -12.04 1.09 12.70
CA VAL A 42 -11.76 2.50 12.92
C VAL A 42 -12.37 3.30 11.78
N GLU A 43 -13.12 4.33 12.14
CA GLU A 43 -13.71 5.24 11.18
C GLU A 43 -12.63 6.12 10.55
N ASN A 44 -12.51 6.07 9.21
CA ASN A 44 -11.72 7.04 8.46
C ASN A 44 -12.48 8.36 8.48
N THR A 45 -12.32 9.14 9.54
CA THR A 45 -12.81 10.52 9.57
C THR A 45 -11.97 11.32 8.59
N THR A 46 -12.56 11.64 7.44
CA THR A 46 -12.04 12.68 6.56
C THR A 46 -12.04 13.99 7.35
N THR A 47 -11.00 14.79 7.13
CA THR A 47 -10.57 15.93 7.96
C THR A 47 -11.59 17.06 8.18
N GLU A 48 -12.82 16.93 7.67
CA GLU A 48 -13.85 17.98 7.72
C GLU A 48 -14.72 17.93 9.00
N ASP A 49 -14.91 16.76 9.63
CA ASP A 49 -15.71 16.60 10.86
C ASP A 49 -14.86 16.45 12.14
N ALA A 50 -13.79 17.24 12.24
CA ALA A 50 -12.80 17.16 13.32
C ALA A 50 -13.28 17.66 14.71
N SER A 51 -14.58 17.89 14.92
CA SER A 51 -15.09 18.66 16.07
C SER A 51 -15.68 17.86 17.25
N GLY A 52 -15.47 16.54 17.37
CA GLY A 52 -16.13 15.83 18.49
C GLY A 52 -15.47 14.59 19.09
N ASN A 53 -14.85 13.72 18.30
CA ASN A 53 -14.50 12.38 18.79
C ASN A 53 -12.99 12.19 18.92
N PHE A 54 -12.47 12.45 20.13
CA PHE A 54 -11.08 12.16 20.54
C PHE A 54 -10.65 10.71 20.25
N SER A 55 -11.61 9.78 20.22
CA SER A 55 -11.41 8.38 19.85
C SER A 55 -11.12 8.15 18.36
N ALA A 56 -11.56 9.02 17.46
CA ALA A 56 -11.40 8.86 16.01
C ALA A 56 -10.04 9.34 15.49
N GLN A 57 -9.34 10.22 16.23
CA GLN A 57 -8.10 10.87 15.79
C GLN A 57 -6.82 10.03 15.93
N GLY A 58 -6.93 8.72 16.13
CA GLY A 58 -5.78 7.83 16.32
C GLY A 58 -4.96 8.02 17.58
N LEU A 59 -5.28 9.01 18.39
CA LEU A 59 -4.64 9.27 19.67
C LEU A 59 -4.85 8.12 20.65
N LEU A 60 -6.02 7.47 20.66
CA LEU A 60 -6.29 6.42 21.64
C LEU A 60 -5.43 5.16 21.42
N TRP A 61 -5.21 4.71 20.19
CA TRP A 61 -4.40 3.50 19.94
C TRP A 61 -2.89 3.78 19.78
N THR A 62 -2.48 5.03 19.54
CA THR A 62 -1.07 5.41 19.44
C THR A 62 -0.51 6.00 20.74
N ALA A 63 -1.24 6.90 21.41
CA ALA A 63 -0.76 7.61 22.59
C ALA A 63 -0.99 6.84 23.89
N LEU A 64 -2.09 6.08 24.02
CA LEU A 64 -2.38 5.33 25.25
C LEU A 64 -1.30 4.29 25.58
N PRO A 65 -0.80 3.46 24.64
CA PRO A 65 0.29 2.54 24.94
C PRO A 65 1.55 3.28 25.40
N GLY A 66 1.94 4.34 24.68
CA GLY A 66 3.10 5.15 25.03
C GLY A 66 3.00 5.79 26.42
N PHE A 67 1.81 6.28 26.79
CA PHE A 67 1.53 6.81 28.11
C PHE A 67 1.65 5.75 29.21
N LEU A 68 1.02 4.58 29.03
CA LEU A 68 1.08 3.47 30.00
C LEU A 68 2.52 2.97 30.20
N PHE A 69 3.29 2.82 29.12
CA PHE A 69 4.69 2.43 29.23
C PHE A 69 5.58 3.51 29.84
N THR A 70 5.22 4.78 29.69
CA THR A 70 5.90 5.88 30.40
C THR A 70 5.66 5.80 31.90
N LEU A 71 4.43 5.52 32.34
CA LEU A 71 4.14 5.30 33.77
C LEU A 71 4.91 4.09 34.33
N PHE A 72 4.91 2.98 33.58
CA PHE A 72 5.70 1.80 33.92
C PHE A 72 7.19 2.14 34.05
N LYS A 73 7.76 2.88 33.09
CA LYS A 73 9.15 3.35 33.13
C LYS A 73 9.44 4.16 34.39
N ILE A 74 8.59 5.10 34.77
CA ILE A 74 8.81 5.93 35.97
C ILE A 74 8.91 5.04 37.21
N HIS A 75 8.04 4.04 37.33
CA HIS A 75 8.09 3.10 38.45
C HIS A 75 9.35 2.24 38.42
N LEU A 76 9.70 1.66 37.25
CA LEU A 76 10.91 0.87 37.08
C LEU A 76 12.18 1.69 37.41
N GLN A 77 12.25 2.95 36.98
CA GLN A 77 13.36 3.85 37.29
C GLN A 77 13.48 4.16 38.78
N ALA A 78 12.35 4.28 39.50
CA ALA A 78 12.35 4.41 40.96
C ALA A 78 12.92 3.15 41.63
N VAL A 79 12.57 1.95 41.16
CA VAL A 79 13.14 0.67 41.63
C VAL A 79 14.64 0.60 41.36
N ILE A 80 15.08 0.91 40.12
CA ILE A 80 16.50 0.91 39.75
C ILE A 80 17.28 1.92 40.60
N THR A 81 16.78 3.14 40.76
CA THR A 81 17.46 4.18 41.55
C THR A 81 17.57 3.78 43.02
N ALA A 82 16.50 3.24 43.59
CA ALA A 82 16.52 2.72 44.95
C ALA A 82 17.53 1.57 45.10
N LEU A 83 17.56 0.65 44.14
CA LEU A 83 18.49 -0.48 44.13
C LEU A 83 19.94 0.00 44.10
N VAL A 84 20.24 0.96 43.22
CA VAL A 84 21.55 1.58 43.05
C VAL A 84 22.04 2.25 44.34
N ASN A 85 21.13 2.91 45.06
CA ASN A 85 21.46 3.53 46.35
C ASN A 85 21.73 2.49 47.45
N GLU A 86 21.15 1.30 47.38
CA GLU A 86 21.36 0.23 48.38
C GLU A 86 22.64 -0.59 48.14
N VAL A 87 23.18 -0.65 46.92
CA VAL A 87 24.34 -1.49 46.55
C VAL A 87 25.56 -1.28 47.45
N PRO A 88 26.06 -0.05 47.67
CA PRO A 88 27.27 0.16 48.46
C PRO A 88 27.15 -0.42 49.88
N TYR A 89 25.97 -0.30 50.47
CA TYR A 89 25.69 -0.76 51.82
C TYR A 89 25.48 -2.28 51.89
N ALA A 90 24.84 -2.86 50.88
CA ALA A 90 24.66 -4.31 50.78
C ALA A 90 26.01 -5.05 50.65
N GLU A 91 26.95 -4.48 49.90
CA GLU A 91 28.29 -5.05 49.72
C GLU A 91 29.14 -4.96 51.01
N MET A 92 29.08 -3.85 51.75
CA MET A 92 29.79 -3.70 53.04
C MET A 92 29.30 -4.65 54.14
N LYS A 93 28.10 -5.23 53.99
CA LYS A 93 27.53 -6.19 54.96
C LYS A 93 28.09 -7.61 54.79
N ARG A 94 28.75 -7.94 53.67
CA ARG A 94 29.33 -9.29 53.50
C ARG A 94 30.32 -9.58 54.63
N SER A 95 30.34 -10.83 55.12
CA SER A 95 31.19 -11.26 56.25
C SER A 95 32.67 -10.95 56.04
N GLU A 96 33.13 -10.98 54.79
CA GLU A 96 34.51 -10.68 54.42
C GLU A 96 34.80 -9.20 54.15
N GLY A 97 33.79 -8.32 54.21
CA GLY A 97 33.85 -6.93 53.76
C GLY A 97 34.02 -6.80 52.25
N TRP A 98 34.01 -5.57 51.75
CA TRP A 98 34.25 -5.30 50.33
C TRP A 98 35.23 -4.15 50.12
N SER A 99 35.93 -4.14 48.99
CA SER A 99 36.88 -3.08 48.66
C SER A 99 36.22 -1.71 48.73
N ILE A 100 36.85 -0.77 49.45
CA ILE A 100 36.39 0.62 49.63
C ILE A 100 36.15 1.31 48.29
N LYS A 101 36.99 1.02 47.29
CA LYS A 101 36.84 1.55 45.92
C LYS A 101 35.52 1.11 45.26
N LYS A 102 35.05 -0.11 45.57
CA LYS A 102 33.88 -0.74 44.96
C LYS A 102 32.61 -0.64 45.82
N SER A 103 32.72 -0.13 47.05
CA SER A 103 31.59 0.11 47.95
C SER A 103 31.49 1.61 48.27
N LEU A 104 32.28 2.10 49.22
CA LEU A 104 32.18 3.44 49.79
C LEU A 104 32.44 4.57 48.77
N MET A 105 33.40 4.37 47.87
CA MET A 105 33.75 5.38 46.84
C MET A 105 32.90 5.24 45.56
N LEU A 106 32.05 4.21 45.47
CA LEU A 106 31.31 3.91 44.25
C LEU A 106 29.95 4.59 44.27
N ASP A 107 29.82 5.66 43.51
CA ASP A 107 28.53 6.28 43.19
C ASP A 107 28.21 6.05 41.71
N TYR A 108 27.16 5.28 41.43
CA TYR A 108 26.72 5.07 40.05
C TYR A 108 25.96 6.27 39.47
N ARG A 109 25.48 7.19 40.32
CA ARG A 109 24.68 8.36 39.92
C ARG A 109 25.52 9.46 39.28
N THR A 110 26.82 9.48 39.56
CA THR A 110 27.74 10.43 38.95
C THR A 110 28.04 10.11 37.48
N TYR A 111 27.79 8.87 37.06
CA TYR A 111 27.97 8.47 35.67
C TYR A 111 26.70 8.76 34.86
N PRO A 112 26.83 9.19 33.59
CA PRO A 112 25.70 9.25 32.68
C PRO A 112 25.01 7.88 32.58
N GLY A 113 23.68 7.87 32.55
CA GLY A 113 22.92 6.62 32.62
C GLY A 113 23.30 5.60 31.55
N TYR A 114 23.64 6.05 30.33
CA TYR A 114 24.01 5.17 29.20
C TYR A 114 25.36 4.48 29.42
N TYR A 115 26.12 4.87 30.44
CA TYR A 115 27.44 4.33 30.76
C TYR A 115 27.48 3.63 32.12
N ALA A 116 26.62 4.02 33.07
CA ALA A 116 26.60 3.49 34.43
C ALA A 116 26.48 1.95 34.50
N TRP A 117 25.69 1.34 33.61
CA TRP A 117 25.51 -0.12 33.54
C TRP A 117 26.81 -0.86 33.18
N PHE A 118 27.64 -0.29 32.31
CA PHE A 118 28.92 -0.87 31.92
C PHE A 118 29.91 -0.86 33.09
N ILE A 119 29.95 0.24 33.84
CA ILE A 119 30.74 0.33 35.08
C ILE A 119 30.24 -0.67 36.12
N ALA A 120 28.92 -0.89 36.22
CA ALA A 120 28.36 -1.88 37.13
C ALA A 120 28.80 -3.31 36.79
N PHE A 121 28.81 -3.68 35.51
CA PHE A 121 29.35 -4.97 35.08
C PHE A 121 30.84 -5.12 35.34
N ARG A 122 31.64 -4.08 35.06
CA ARG A 122 33.08 -4.08 35.35
C ARG A 122 33.36 -4.30 36.84
N ASN A 123 32.50 -3.79 37.71
CA ASN A 123 32.59 -3.97 39.16
C ASN A 123 31.99 -5.30 39.66
N LYS A 124 31.59 -6.21 38.75
CA LYS A 124 30.93 -7.51 39.03
C LYS A 124 29.54 -7.38 39.69
N HIS A 125 28.91 -6.22 39.61
CA HIS A 125 27.54 -6.01 40.08
C HIS A 125 26.55 -6.35 38.96
N TRP A 126 26.48 -7.62 38.57
CA TRP A 126 25.75 -8.09 37.38
C TRP A 126 24.27 -7.75 37.40
N LEU A 127 23.56 -8.05 38.50
CA LEU A 127 22.13 -7.77 38.62
C LEU A 127 21.83 -6.26 38.48
N HIS A 128 22.67 -5.42 39.10
CA HIS A 128 22.56 -3.97 39.05
C HIS A 128 22.81 -3.40 37.65
N GLY A 129 23.87 -3.88 36.99
CA GLY A 129 24.17 -3.53 35.60
C GLY A 129 23.05 -3.94 34.66
N ALA A 130 22.49 -5.15 34.83
CA ALA A 130 21.36 -5.63 34.04
C ALA A 130 20.10 -4.77 34.26
N SER A 131 19.78 -4.41 35.51
CA SER A 131 18.68 -3.49 35.85
C SER A 131 18.85 -2.12 35.20
N MET A 132 20.04 -1.52 35.27
CA MET A 132 20.31 -0.22 34.63
C MET A 132 20.21 -0.30 33.10
N LEU A 133 20.76 -1.35 32.49
CA LEU A 133 20.69 -1.58 31.05
C LEU A 133 19.24 -1.76 30.58
N LEU A 134 18.46 -2.57 31.30
CA LEU A 134 17.04 -2.77 31.02
C LEU A 134 16.23 -1.47 31.17
N GLY A 135 16.55 -0.63 32.15
CA GLY A 135 15.94 0.71 32.27
C GLY A 135 16.20 1.61 31.06
N TRP A 136 17.37 1.48 30.43
CA TRP A 136 17.70 2.13 29.15
C TRP A 136 16.94 1.53 27.97
N VAL A 137 16.90 0.20 27.87
CA VAL A 137 16.13 -0.53 26.86
C VAL A 137 14.66 -0.12 26.89
N VAL A 138 14.04 -0.04 28.08
CA VAL A 138 12.66 0.43 28.24
C VAL A 138 12.48 1.86 27.71
N THR A 139 13.47 2.73 27.94
CA THR A 139 13.40 4.14 27.52
C THR A 139 13.55 4.32 26.01
N ILE A 140 14.54 3.66 25.39
CA ILE A 140 14.86 3.82 23.97
C ILE A 140 13.95 2.97 23.09
N ILE A 141 13.64 1.75 23.51
CA ILE A 141 13.03 0.74 22.64
C ILE A 141 11.54 0.63 22.92
N ILE A 142 11.13 0.37 24.16
CA ILE A 142 9.72 0.07 24.47
C ILE A 142 8.80 1.27 24.16
N ILE A 143 9.19 2.49 24.56
CA ILE A 143 8.32 3.67 24.38
C ILE A 143 8.05 3.96 22.89
N PRO A 144 9.05 4.12 22.01
CA PRO A 144 8.77 4.37 20.59
C PRO A 144 8.05 3.21 19.91
N LEU A 145 8.45 1.96 20.20
CA LEU A 145 7.80 0.79 19.62
C LEU A 145 6.33 0.66 20.02
N SER A 146 6.00 1.05 21.26
CA SER A 146 4.63 0.97 21.74
C SER A 146 3.65 1.87 21.00
N ALA A 147 4.10 3.05 20.57
CA ALA A 147 3.28 3.98 19.78
C ALA A 147 2.92 3.41 18.41
N HIS A 148 3.75 2.48 17.91
CA HIS A 148 3.56 1.80 16.63
C HIS A 148 3.09 0.35 16.77
N LEU A 149 2.74 -0.10 17.98
CA LEU A 149 2.28 -1.46 18.20
C LEU A 149 1.00 -1.77 17.40
N MET A 150 0.16 -0.76 17.19
CA MET A 150 -1.09 -0.85 16.46
C MET A 150 -1.05 0.07 15.24
N THR A 151 -1.36 -0.46 14.06
CA THR A 151 -1.46 0.30 12.82
C THR A 151 -2.84 0.13 12.19
N PRO A 152 -3.49 1.21 11.71
CA PRO A 152 -4.67 1.08 10.86
C PRO A 152 -4.26 0.51 9.50
N SER A 153 -5.03 -0.46 8.99
CA SER A 153 -4.88 -1.01 7.65
C SER A 153 -6.26 -1.28 7.04
N PRO A 154 -6.47 -1.03 5.73
CA PRO A 154 -7.69 -1.44 5.05
C PRO A 154 -7.78 -2.96 4.99
N THR A 155 -8.97 -3.48 5.26
CA THR A 155 -9.29 -4.90 5.17
C THR A 155 -10.56 -5.08 4.36
N ASN A 156 -10.51 -6.01 3.40
CA ASN A 156 -11.62 -6.29 2.51
C ASN A 156 -12.46 -7.44 3.07
N PHE A 157 -13.75 -7.20 3.21
CA PHE A 157 -14.73 -8.20 3.59
C PHE A 157 -15.58 -8.54 2.37
N ALA A 158 -15.77 -9.84 2.15
CA ALA A 158 -16.71 -10.34 1.17
C ALA A 158 -17.95 -10.83 1.92
N SER A 159 -19.12 -10.30 1.55
CA SER A 159 -20.40 -10.77 2.07
C SER A 159 -21.31 -11.19 0.93
N ASN A 160 -21.84 -12.41 1.02
CA ASN A 160 -22.82 -12.92 0.06
C ASN A 160 -24.19 -12.33 0.38
N ILE A 161 -24.80 -11.68 -0.59
CA ILE A 161 -26.14 -11.09 -0.55
C ILE A 161 -26.93 -11.50 -1.80
N SER A 162 -28.22 -11.19 -1.80
CA SER A 162 -29.04 -11.26 -3.00
C SER A 162 -29.41 -9.84 -3.43
N VAL A 163 -29.15 -9.49 -4.68
CA VAL A 163 -29.50 -8.18 -5.26
C VAL A 163 -30.74 -8.31 -6.14
N PRO A 164 -31.70 -7.36 -6.09
CA PRO A 164 -32.84 -7.37 -7.00
C PRO A 164 -32.41 -7.05 -8.42
N LEU A 165 -33.03 -7.71 -9.40
CA LEU A 165 -32.93 -7.31 -10.81
C LEU A 165 -33.99 -6.24 -11.11
N ILE A 166 -33.62 -5.15 -11.76
CA ILE A 166 -34.53 -4.02 -12.03
C ILE A 166 -35.40 -4.29 -13.26
N SER A 167 -34.89 -5.07 -14.20
CA SER A 167 -35.52 -5.28 -15.50
C SER A 167 -35.20 -6.64 -16.08
N GLU A 168 -35.99 -7.04 -17.07
CA GLU A 168 -35.70 -8.18 -17.94
C GLU A 168 -35.52 -7.70 -19.38
N PHE A 169 -34.79 -8.47 -20.18
CA PHE A 169 -34.60 -8.18 -21.59
C PHE A 169 -35.95 -8.20 -22.31
N ASN A 170 -36.37 -7.06 -22.85
CA ASN A 170 -37.60 -6.90 -23.60
C ASN A 170 -37.27 -6.39 -25.00
N SER A 171 -37.31 -7.31 -25.96
CA SER A 171 -36.98 -7.01 -27.36
C SER A 171 -38.02 -6.12 -28.07
N SER A 172 -39.27 -6.10 -27.60
CA SER A 172 -40.34 -5.27 -28.19
C SER A 172 -40.07 -3.76 -28.10
N ARG A 173 -39.12 -3.34 -27.26
CA ARG A 173 -38.67 -1.95 -27.13
C ARG A 173 -37.69 -1.53 -28.24
N ILE A 174 -37.09 -2.47 -28.95
CA ILE A 174 -36.23 -2.20 -30.10
C ILE A 174 -37.10 -2.31 -31.36
N ASP A 175 -37.91 -1.30 -31.63
CA ASP A 175 -38.80 -1.27 -32.78
C ASP A 175 -38.30 -0.32 -33.89
N SER A 176 -39.08 -0.20 -34.96
CA SER A 176 -38.77 0.69 -36.10
C SER A 176 -38.92 2.18 -35.82
N GLN A 177 -39.45 2.57 -34.65
CA GLN A 177 -39.64 3.97 -34.24
C GLN A 177 -38.43 4.52 -33.46
N VAL A 178 -37.49 3.65 -33.10
CA VAL A 178 -36.26 4.05 -32.41
C VAL A 178 -35.42 4.98 -33.29
N ASP A 179 -35.07 6.15 -32.76
CA ASP A 179 -34.05 7.00 -33.37
C ASP A 179 -32.67 6.47 -33.01
N TYR A 180 -31.99 5.88 -34.00
CA TYR A 180 -30.65 5.31 -33.81
C TYR A 180 -29.52 6.34 -33.88
N ARG A 181 -29.79 7.61 -34.21
CA ARG A 181 -28.74 8.65 -34.28
C ARG A 181 -28.03 8.87 -32.94
N PRO A 182 -28.73 9.04 -31.79
CA PRO A 182 -28.06 9.14 -30.49
C PRO A 182 -27.29 7.86 -30.11
N ILE A 183 -27.75 6.69 -30.55
CA ILE A 183 -27.04 5.43 -30.35
C ILE A 183 -25.72 5.46 -31.13
N PHE A 184 -25.74 5.89 -32.39
CA PHE A 184 -24.53 6.01 -33.22
C PHE A 184 -23.55 7.04 -32.67
N ASP A 185 -24.03 8.17 -32.16
CA ASP A 185 -23.20 9.15 -31.47
C ASP A 185 -22.51 8.53 -30.25
N THR A 186 -23.24 7.70 -29.50
CA THR A 186 -22.68 7.01 -28.31
C THR A 186 -21.70 5.90 -28.70
N VAL A 187 -21.99 5.13 -29.75
CA VAL A 187 -21.07 4.10 -30.32
C VAL A 187 -19.78 4.77 -30.80
N SER A 188 -19.92 5.87 -31.55
CA SER A 188 -18.82 6.70 -32.03
C SER A 188 -17.97 7.21 -30.85
N ALA A 189 -18.60 7.83 -29.84
CA ALA A 189 -17.93 8.28 -28.62
C ALA A 189 -17.17 7.15 -27.93
N THR A 190 -17.78 5.97 -27.81
CA THR A 190 -17.19 4.82 -27.11
C THR A 190 -16.01 4.22 -27.87
N ARG A 191 -16.16 3.96 -29.18
CA ARG A 191 -15.16 3.20 -29.96
C ARG A 191 -14.17 4.08 -30.70
N LEU A 192 -14.61 5.21 -31.26
CA LEU A 192 -13.73 6.13 -31.99
C LEU A 192 -12.97 7.05 -31.04
N PHE A 193 -13.61 7.49 -29.96
CA PHE A 193 -13.00 8.45 -29.02
C PHE A 193 -12.62 7.84 -27.66
N GLU A 194 -12.69 6.51 -27.52
CA GLU A 194 -12.35 5.80 -26.27
C GLU A 194 -13.11 6.32 -25.05
N GLY A 195 -14.34 6.80 -25.28
CA GLY A 195 -15.25 7.22 -24.23
C GLY A 195 -15.74 6.03 -23.39
N THR A 196 -16.15 6.32 -22.16
CA THR A 196 -16.78 5.31 -21.30
C THR A 196 -18.16 4.94 -21.86
N PRO A 197 -18.48 3.65 -22.02
CA PRO A 197 -19.80 3.22 -22.46
C PRO A 197 -20.88 3.64 -21.46
N PRO A 198 -22.16 3.69 -21.88
CA PRO A 198 -23.27 3.95 -20.96
C PRO A 198 -23.37 2.86 -19.87
N GLN A 199 -24.17 3.14 -18.84
CA GLN A 199 -24.38 2.16 -17.77
C GLN A 199 -24.90 0.84 -18.32
N TRP A 200 -24.56 -0.26 -17.63
CA TRP A 200 -25.01 -1.61 -17.97
C TRP A 200 -24.53 -2.14 -19.33
N THR A 201 -23.44 -1.60 -19.88
CA THR A 201 -22.74 -2.23 -21.02
C THR A 201 -21.24 -1.95 -20.97
N ASP A 202 -20.45 -2.88 -21.48
CA ASP A 202 -19.01 -2.72 -21.75
C ASP A 202 -18.72 -2.47 -23.25
N GLY A 203 -19.77 -2.26 -24.05
CA GLY A 203 -19.69 -2.12 -25.50
C GLY A 203 -19.61 -3.45 -26.26
N VAL A 204 -19.62 -4.60 -25.58
CA VAL A 204 -19.72 -5.94 -26.19
C VAL A 204 -20.98 -6.64 -25.72
N PHE A 205 -21.24 -6.55 -24.43
CA PHE A 205 -22.38 -7.12 -23.72
C PHE A 205 -23.26 -6.00 -23.17
N ALA A 206 -24.56 -6.23 -23.17
CA ALA A 206 -25.53 -5.46 -22.40
C ALA A 206 -25.97 -6.31 -21.21
N PHE A 207 -25.80 -5.79 -20.00
CA PHE A 207 -26.03 -6.50 -18.75
C PHE A 207 -27.42 -6.20 -18.21
N THR A 208 -28.02 -7.20 -17.58
CA THR A 208 -29.25 -7.00 -16.81
C THR A 208 -28.98 -6.07 -15.61
N PRO A 209 -29.64 -4.90 -15.52
CA PRO A 209 -29.46 -3.96 -14.42
C PRO A 209 -29.82 -4.52 -13.04
N ILE A 210 -28.96 -4.23 -12.05
CA ILE A 210 -29.14 -4.63 -10.64
C ILE A 210 -29.40 -3.41 -9.75
N ASP A 211 -30.26 -3.58 -8.75
CA ASP A 211 -30.57 -2.53 -7.78
C ASP A 211 -29.62 -2.58 -6.58
N LEU A 212 -28.81 -1.53 -6.42
CA LEU A 212 -27.89 -1.36 -5.29
C LEU A 212 -28.35 -0.28 -4.30
N THR A 213 -29.54 0.30 -4.46
CA THR A 213 -30.04 1.39 -3.61
C THR A 213 -30.16 1.01 -2.14
N SER A 214 -30.54 -0.23 -1.84
CA SER A 214 -30.58 -0.75 -0.46
C SER A 214 -29.19 -0.88 0.19
N TYR A 215 -28.12 -0.81 -0.61
CA TYR A 215 -26.73 -1.00 -0.17
C TYR A 215 -25.87 0.27 -0.30
N SER A 216 -26.34 1.30 -1.02
CA SER A 216 -25.59 2.55 -1.24
C SER A 216 -25.24 3.31 0.04
N ASN A 217 -26.03 3.14 1.10
CA ASN A 217 -25.77 3.72 2.41
C ASN A 217 -24.75 2.94 3.26
N ARG A 218 -24.18 1.84 2.75
CA ARG A 218 -23.15 1.08 3.48
C ARG A 218 -21.77 1.76 3.30
N PRO A 219 -21.17 2.29 4.37
CA PRO A 219 -19.84 2.89 4.28
C PRO A 219 -18.81 1.84 3.84
N GLY A 220 -17.89 2.24 2.97
CA GLY A 220 -16.79 1.38 2.51
C GLY A 220 -17.18 0.34 1.44
N MET A 221 -18.37 0.39 0.86
CA MET A 221 -18.70 -0.43 -0.31
C MET A 221 -17.84 -0.02 -1.51
N VAL A 222 -17.05 -0.95 -2.07
CA VAL A 222 -16.11 -0.67 -3.18
C VAL A 222 -16.59 -1.31 -4.47
N ALA A 223 -17.04 -2.56 -4.40
CA ALA A 223 -17.41 -3.34 -5.58
C ALA A 223 -18.49 -4.37 -5.24
N VAL A 224 -19.27 -4.73 -6.25
CA VAL A 224 -20.25 -5.82 -6.20
C VAL A 224 -19.99 -6.75 -7.35
N GLU A 225 -19.80 -8.02 -7.04
CA GLU A 225 -19.74 -9.08 -8.03
C GLU A 225 -21.07 -9.82 -8.03
N SER A 226 -21.83 -9.78 -9.12
CA SER A 226 -23.15 -10.41 -9.22
C SER A 226 -23.21 -11.33 -10.42
N ARG A 227 -23.89 -12.47 -10.28
CA ARG A 227 -24.18 -13.35 -11.41
C ARG A 227 -25.37 -12.81 -12.19
N VAL A 228 -25.14 -12.36 -13.42
CA VAL A 228 -26.18 -11.74 -14.26
C VAL A 228 -26.18 -12.34 -15.66
N ASP A 229 -27.32 -12.21 -16.33
CA ASP A 229 -27.44 -12.49 -17.74
C ASP A 229 -27.01 -11.26 -18.54
N ALA A 230 -26.17 -11.51 -19.53
CA ALA A 230 -25.70 -10.57 -20.53
C ALA A 230 -26.25 -10.95 -21.90
N VAL A 231 -26.61 -9.96 -22.71
CA VAL A 231 -26.98 -10.16 -24.12
C VAL A 231 -25.95 -9.51 -25.02
N SER A 232 -25.59 -10.18 -26.11
CA SER A 232 -24.71 -9.64 -27.13
C SER A 232 -25.15 -10.07 -28.52
N ALA A 233 -24.63 -9.36 -29.52
CA ALA A 233 -24.79 -9.74 -30.92
C ALA A 233 -23.43 -10.01 -31.53
N TYR A 234 -23.40 -10.88 -32.51
CA TYR A 234 -22.22 -11.16 -33.32
C TYR A 234 -22.61 -11.24 -34.78
N VAL A 235 -21.63 -11.05 -35.65
CA VAL A 235 -21.75 -11.30 -37.07
C VAL A 235 -20.66 -12.25 -37.52
N HIS A 236 -21.00 -13.16 -38.41
CA HIS A 236 -20.05 -14.03 -39.09
C HIS A 236 -19.97 -13.60 -40.55
N CYS A 237 -18.97 -12.78 -40.85
CA CYS A 237 -18.77 -12.16 -42.15
C CYS A 237 -17.87 -13.00 -43.07
N THR A 238 -18.13 -12.88 -44.37
CA THR A 238 -17.31 -13.46 -45.44
C THR A 238 -17.20 -12.44 -46.58
N SER A 239 -16.00 -12.30 -47.14
CA SER A 239 -15.79 -11.53 -48.35
C SER A 239 -16.21 -12.36 -49.57
N LEU A 240 -17.00 -11.76 -50.46
CA LEU A 240 -17.44 -12.39 -51.68
C LEU A 240 -16.47 -12.07 -52.80
N LEU A 241 -15.83 -13.11 -53.33
CA LEU A 241 -14.98 -13.00 -54.52
C LEU A 241 -15.82 -12.72 -55.76
N GLN A 242 -15.19 -12.27 -56.84
CA GLN A 242 -15.86 -11.90 -58.10
C GLN A 242 -16.74 -13.01 -58.71
N GLN A 243 -16.49 -14.27 -58.37
CA GLN A 243 -17.31 -15.41 -58.81
C GLN A 243 -18.63 -15.56 -58.01
N GLY A 244 -18.74 -14.90 -56.85
CA GLY A 244 -19.86 -15.01 -55.91
C GLY A 244 -20.90 -13.90 -56.03
N TYR A 245 -20.69 -12.92 -56.91
CA TYR A 245 -21.63 -11.84 -57.17
C TYR A 245 -21.67 -11.46 -58.66
N SER A 246 -22.78 -10.87 -59.09
CA SER A 246 -22.95 -10.23 -60.40
C SER A 246 -23.34 -8.78 -60.21
N VAL A 247 -22.87 -7.93 -61.12
CA VAL A 247 -23.14 -6.49 -61.13
C VAL A 247 -23.93 -6.15 -62.39
N SER A 248 -25.08 -5.53 -62.23
CA SER A 248 -25.77 -4.85 -63.32
C SER A 248 -25.64 -3.34 -63.14
N SER A 249 -25.47 -2.61 -64.24
CA SER A 249 -25.37 -1.15 -64.23
C SER A 249 -26.46 -0.54 -65.09
N THR A 250 -27.09 0.51 -64.58
CA THR A 250 -28.03 1.35 -65.32
C THR A 250 -27.56 2.79 -65.25
N GLU A 251 -27.47 3.46 -66.39
CA GLU A 251 -27.05 4.87 -66.44
C GLU A 251 -28.12 5.77 -65.80
N VAL A 252 -27.70 6.69 -64.93
CA VAL A 252 -28.54 7.68 -64.25
C VAL A 252 -27.89 9.05 -64.36
N ASP A 253 -28.66 10.13 -64.20
CA ASP A 253 -28.17 11.51 -64.44
C ASP A 253 -26.87 11.82 -63.68
N GLY A 254 -25.74 11.77 -64.39
CA GLY A 254 -24.41 12.08 -63.86
C GLY A 254 -23.67 10.93 -63.16
N GLY A 255 -24.14 9.67 -63.28
CA GLY A 255 -23.50 8.51 -62.65
C GLY A 255 -24.04 7.14 -63.10
N LEU A 256 -23.72 6.10 -62.34
CA LEU A 256 -24.24 4.74 -62.55
C LEU A 256 -25.05 4.29 -61.34
N LEU A 257 -26.23 3.71 -61.58
CA LEU A 257 -26.93 2.89 -60.61
C LEU A 257 -26.42 1.46 -60.76
N LEU A 258 -25.66 1.00 -59.77
CA LEU A 258 -25.12 -0.35 -59.71
C LEU A 258 -26.00 -1.21 -58.82
N THR A 259 -26.39 -2.36 -59.33
CA THR A 259 -27.14 -3.37 -58.59
C THR A 259 -26.24 -4.59 -58.44
N PHE A 260 -25.84 -4.87 -57.20
CA PHE A 260 -25.01 -6.02 -56.86
C PHE A 260 -25.91 -7.14 -56.36
N SER A 261 -25.92 -8.26 -57.06
CA SER A 261 -26.63 -9.48 -56.64
C SER A 261 -25.64 -10.58 -56.32
N GLY A 262 -25.81 -11.25 -55.17
CA GLY A 262 -24.90 -12.31 -54.73
C GLY A 262 -25.61 -13.43 -53.98
N ASN A 263 -24.88 -14.49 -53.67
CA ASN A 263 -25.36 -15.60 -52.86
C ASN A 263 -24.36 -15.93 -51.74
N ASP A 264 -24.79 -15.81 -50.48
CA ASP A 264 -24.01 -16.21 -49.31
C ASP A 264 -24.71 -17.32 -48.52
N ARG A 265 -24.10 -18.52 -48.52
CA ARG A 265 -24.59 -19.71 -47.82
C ARG A 265 -26.06 -20.01 -48.15
N GLY A 266 -26.41 -19.87 -49.43
CA GLY A 266 -27.75 -20.10 -49.97
C GLY A 266 -28.68 -18.90 -49.91
N CYS A 267 -28.32 -17.82 -49.21
CA CYS A 267 -29.12 -16.60 -49.21
C CYS A 267 -28.76 -15.69 -50.37
N THR A 268 -29.71 -15.49 -51.28
CA THR A 268 -29.60 -14.49 -52.34
C THR A 268 -29.96 -13.10 -51.82
N PHE A 269 -29.13 -12.13 -52.14
CA PHE A 269 -29.32 -10.73 -51.77
C PHE A 269 -29.05 -9.82 -52.97
N GLU A 270 -29.59 -8.62 -52.89
CA GLU A 270 -29.44 -7.56 -53.88
C GLU A 270 -29.22 -6.24 -53.14
N ILE A 271 -28.22 -5.47 -53.55
CA ILE A 271 -27.93 -4.15 -52.99
C ILE A 271 -27.67 -3.17 -54.12
N ASP A 272 -28.48 -2.12 -54.15
CA ASP A 272 -28.36 -1.05 -55.14
C ASP A 272 -27.51 0.08 -54.59
N THR A 273 -26.62 0.66 -55.37
CA THR A 273 -25.89 1.88 -55.00
C THR A 273 -25.79 2.82 -56.20
N SER A 274 -25.92 4.12 -55.97
CA SER A 274 -25.68 5.12 -57.00
C SER A 274 -24.27 5.65 -56.85
N VAL A 275 -23.48 5.59 -57.91
CA VAL A 275 -22.08 6.05 -57.95
C VAL A 275 -22.00 7.30 -58.83
N ILE A 276 -21.74 8.43 -58.21
CA ILE A 276 -21.68 9.76 -58.81
C ILE A 276 -20.31 10.40 -58.53
N GLY A 277 -19.78 11.24 -59.42
CA GLY A 277 -18.44 11.82 -59.25
C GLY A 277 -18.26 12.83 -58.11
N SER A 278 -19.27 13.04 -57.25
CA SER A 278 -19.22 13.96 -56.11
C SER A 278 -18.55 13.37 -54.86
N SER A 279 -18.60 12.05 -54.69
CA SER A 279 -18.04 11.35 -53.53
C SER A 279 -16.80 10.57 -53.96
N GLN A 280 -15.74 10.61 -53.15
CA GLN A 280 -14.51 9.87 -53.40
C GLN A 280 -14.57 8.44 -52.86
N GLN A 281 -15.38 8.22 -51.83
CA GLN A 281 -15.49 6.95 -51.14
C GLN A 281 -16.96 6.54 -51.06
N TYR A 282 -17.21 5.24 -51.22
CA TYR A 282 -18.52 4.65 -51.20
C TYR A 282 -18.53 3.54 -50.17
N LEU A 283 -19.44 3.60 -49.19
CA LEU A 283 -19.73 2.46 -48.33
C LEU A 283 -21.22 2.38 -48.05
N LYS A 284 -21.88 1.40 -48.68
CA LYS A 284 -23.30 1.14 -48.49
C LYS A 284 -23.50 -0.14 -47.72
N THR A 285 -24.34 -0.08 -46.69
CA THR A 285 -24.81 -1.25 -45.96
C THR A 285 -26.29 -1.51 -46.24
N GLY A 286 -26.71 -2.77 -46.16
CA GLY A 286 -28.09 -3.19 -46.34
C GLY A 286 -28.35 -4.51 -45.63
N THR A 287 -29.63 -4.88 -45.52
CA THR A 287 -30.05 -6.14 -44.90
C THR A 287 -30.92 -6.96 -45.84
N ARG A 288 -30.83 -8.27 -45.73
CA ARG A 288 -31.68 -9.24 -46.40
C ARG A 288 -32.13 -10.30 -45.42
N ASN A 289 -33.44 -10.51 -45.34
CA ASN A 289 -34.01 -11.61 -44.57
C ASN A 289 -34.05 -12.88 -45.43
N CYS A 290 -33.46 -13.96 -44.93
CA CYS A 290 -33.33 -15.24 -45.63
C CYS A 290 -34.11 -16.32 -44.86
N ALA A 291 -35.44 -16.16 -44.81
CA ALA A 291 -36.33 -17.00 -44.02
C ALA A 291 -36.15 -18.51 -44.31
N ASP A 292 -35.92 -18.86 -45.58
CA ASP A 292 -35.85 -20.24 -46.05
C ASP A 292 -34.64 -21.04 -45.52
N ILE A 293 -33.57 -20.35 -45.08
CA ILE A 293 -32.28 -20.97 -44.71
C ILE A 293 -31.89 -20.60 -43.26
N GLY A 294 -32.83 -20.03 -42.49
CA GLY A 294 -32.66 -19.80 -41.06
C GLY A 294 -31.55 -18.80 -40.73
N GLY A 295 -31.66 -17.59 -41.28
CA GLY A 295 -30.80 -16.48 -40.85
C GLY A 295 -31.04 -15.19 -41.61
N ARG A 296 -30.45 -14.12 -41.10
CA ARG A 296 -30.45 -12.80 -41.74
C ARG A 296 -29.04 -12.48 -42.23
N ARG A 297 -28.97 -11.59 -43.23
CA ARG A 297 -27.71 -11.18 -43.84
C ARG A 297 -27.61 -9.66 -43.84
N ILE A 298 -26.50 -9.18 -43.31
CA ILE A 298 -26.06 -7.81 -43.54
C ILE A 298 -25.07 -7.84 -44.67
N VAL A 299 -25.29 -6.99 -45.66
CA VAL A 299 -24.44 -6.87 -46.84
C VAL A 299 -23.80 -5.49 -46.81
N MET A 300 -22.51 -5.43 -47.09
CA MET A 300 -21.74 -4.21 -47.15
C MET A 300 -20.96 -4.17 -48.46
N LEU A 301 -21.11 -3.08 -49.19
CA LEU A 301 -20.31 -2.74 -50.35
C LEU A 301 -19.45 -1.53 -49.98
N ALA A 302 -18.13 -1.64 -50.17
CA ALA A 302 -17.20 -0.54 -49.98
C ALA A 302 -16.31 -0.38 -51.22
N GLY A 303 -15.94 0.83 -51.61
CA GLY A 303 -15.04 1.07 -52.75
C GLY A 303 -14.67 2.54 -52.93
N LEU A 304 -13.69 2.79 -53.80
CA LEU A 304 -13.24 4.15 -54.15
C LEU A 304 -13.79 4.56 -55.51
N TYR A 305 -14.16 5.82 -55.64
CA TYR A 305 -14.55 6.35 -56.93
C TYR A 305 -13.35 6.43 -57.88
N ASP A 306 -13.51 5.85 -59.06
CA ASP A 306 -12.51 5.91 -60.12
C ASP A 306 -13.19 6.05 -61.48
N ARG A 307 -12.98 7.20 -62.13
CA ARG A 307 -13.55 7.51 -63.45
C ARG A 307 -13.10 6.57 -64.55
N THR A 308 -11.98 5.87 -64.36
CA THR A 308 -11.40 4.98 -65.36
C THR A 308 -11.85 3.52 -65.19
N ALA A 309 -12.45 3.18 -64.04
CA ALA A 309 -12.95 1.84 -63.76
C ALA A 309 -14.31 1.58 -64.44
N GLU A 310 -14.55 0.33 -64.85
CA GLU A 310 -15.77 -0.11 -65.57
C GLU A 310 -17.07 0.27 -64.86
N TYR A 311 -17.09 0.18 -63.52
CA TYR A 311 -18.27 0.49 -62.69
C TYR A 311 -18.14 1.82 -61.95
N LEU A 312 -17.21 2.69 -62.37
CA LEU A 312 -16.82 3.91 -61.64
C LEU A 312 -16.32 3.66 -60.20
N LEU A 313 -16.05 2.40 -59.85
CA LEU A 313 -15.53 1.97 -58.55
C LEU A 313 -14.24 1.16 -58.74
N SER A 314 -13.18 1.56 -58.07
CA SER A 314 -11.94 0.80 -57.94
C SER A 314 -11.77 0.26 -56.51
N ASN A 315 -10.99 -0.81 -56.38
CA ASN A 315 -10.67 -1.46 -55.11
C ASN A 315 -11.91 -1.72 -54.23
N PHE A 316 -12.99 -2.18 -54.85
CA PHE A 316 -14.23 -2.41 -54.12
C PHE A 316 -14.29 -3.83 -53.55
N SER A 317 -14.94 -3.96 -52.40
CA SER A 317 -15.16 -5.21 -51.70
C SER A 317 -16.64 -5.38 -51.38
N LEU A 318 -17.15 -6.59 -51.55
CA LEU A 318 -18.49 -6.98 -51.15
C LEU A 318 -18.39 -7.98 -49.99
N VAL A 319 -18.96 -7.64 -48.85
CA VAL A 319 -18.93 -8.44 -47.62
C VAL A 319 -20.36 -8.82 -47.25
N SER A 320 -20.58 -10.09 -46.93
CA SER A 320 -21.86 -10.61 -46.42
C SER A 320 -21.67 -11.20 -45.03
N CYS A 321 -22.54 -10.82 -44.10
CA CYS A 321 -22.46 -11.15 -42.69
C CYS A 321 -23.73 -11.84 -42.22
N LYS A 322 -23.61 -13.02 -41.61
CA LYS A 322 -24.72 -13.67 -40.91
C LYS A 322 -24.79 -13.13 -39.48
N THR A 323 -25.91 -12.55 -39.10
CA THR A 323 -26.12 -12.04 -37.74
C THR A 323 -26.52 -13.17 -36.79
N GLY A 324 -26.15 -13.02 -35.52
CA GLY A 324 -26.54 -13.90 -34.43
C GLY A 324 -26.62 -13.13 -33.12
N TYR A 325 -27.48 -13.59 -32.23
CA TYR A 325 -27.73 -12.98 -30.93
C TYR A 325 -27.64 -14.06 -29.87
N VAL A 326 -26.93 -13.78 -28.79
CA VAL A 326 -26.72 -14.73 -27.69
C VAL A 326 -27.02 -14.09 -26.36
N ARG A 327 -27.45 -14.94 -25.44
CA ARG A 327 -27.52 -14.67 -24.02
C ARG A 327 -26.48 -15.51 -23.32
N THR A 328 -25.62 -14.84 -22.56
CA THR A 328 -24.50 -15.43 -21.83
C THR A 328 -24.67 -15.11 -20.36
N THR A 329 -24.59 -16.12 -19.50
CA THR A 329 -24.59 -15.91 -18.05
C THR A 329 -23.14 -15.74 -17.58
N GLY A 330 -22.89 -14.83 -16.65
CA GLY A 330 -21.54 -14.61 -16.14
C GLY A 330 -21.48 -13.81 -14.85
N SER A 331 -20.27 -13.61 -14.37
CA SER A 331 -19.99 -12.77 -13.19
C SER A 331 -19.71 -11.34 -13.62
N LEU A 332 -20.55 -10.40 -13.21
CA LEU A 332 -20.39 -8.98 -13.45
C LEU A 332 -19.86 -8.28 -12.20
N ASN A 333 -18.69 -7.67 -12.33
CA ASN A 333 -18.14 -6.79 -11.31
C ASN A 333 -18.55 -5.35 -11.61
N VAL A 334 -19.29 -4.72 -10.71
CA VAL A 334 -19.68 -3.32 -10.80
C VAL A 334 -19.07 -2.50 -9.67
N SER A 335 -18.63 -1.29 -9.99
CA SER A 335 -18.28 -0.30 -8.97
C SER A 335 -19.51 0.53 -8.62
N SER A 336 -19.76 0.69 -7.33
CA SER A 336 -20.73 1.65 -6.81
C SER A 336 -19.96 2.69 -6.02
N THR A 337 -19.86 3.90 -6.55
CA THR A 337 -19.45 5.04 -5.73
C THR A 337 -20.70 5.62 -5.09
N THR A 338 -20.63 6.08 -3.84
CA THR A 338 -21.76 6.51 -3.00
C THR A 338 -22.69 7.56 -3.63
N ILE A 339 -22.31 8.20 -4.73
CA ILE A 339 -23.05 9.29 -5.40
C ILE A 339 -23.01 9.16 -6.94
N GLY A 340 -22.48 8.06 -7.50
CA GLY A 340 -22.16 7.96 -8.92
C GLY A 340 -23.00 6.98 -9.74
N PRO A 341 -23.04 7.16 -11.07
CA PRO A 341 -23.55 6.15 -12.00
C PRO A 341 -22.83 4.81 -11.81
N ILE A 342 -23.57 3.69 -11.84
CA ILE A 342 -23.00 2.34 -11.74
C ILE A 342 -22.35 2.00 -13.08
N HIS A 343 -21.05 1.70 -13.06
CA HIS A 343 -20.31 1.28 -14.24
C HIS A 343 -19.79 -0.16 -14.08
N PRO A 344 -19.96 -0.99 -15.12
CA PRO A 344 -19.34 -2.31 -15.15
C PRO A 344 -17.82 -2.15 -15.19
N LEU A 345 -17.11 -2.82 -14.28
CA LEU A 345 -15.66 -2.87 -14.25
C LEU A 345 -15.13 -4.01 -15.11
N ALA A 346 -15.75 -5.19 -14.98
CA ALA A 346 -15.36 -6.39 -15.69
C ALA A 346 -16.53 -7.37 -15.75
N PHE A 347 -16.58 -8.15 -16.83
CA PHE A 347 -17.52 -9.27 -16.97
C PHE A 347 -16.74 -10.53 -17.34
N THR A 348 -17.02 -11.61 -16.62
CA THR A 348 -16.46 -12.93 -16.89
C THR A 348 -17.59 -13.86 -17.27
N ALA A 349 -17.69 -14.17 -18.57
CA ALA A 349 -18.64 -15.14 -19.09
C ALA A 349 -18.36 -16.53 -18.52
N GLU A 350 -19.42 -17.27 -18.20
CA GLU A 350 -19.32 -18.66 -17.76
C GLU A 350 -19.24 -19.57 -18.98
N ASN A 351 -18.18 -20.40 -19.05
CA ASN A 351 -17.91 -21.25 -20.20
C ASN A 351 -19.11 -22.15 -20.55
N GLY A 352 -19.57 -22.08 -21.81
CA GLY A 352 -20.65 -22.94 -22.33
C GLY A 352 -22.06 -22.53 -21.91
N THR A 353 -22.25 -21.32 -21.39
CA THR A 353 -23.60 -20.79 -21.04
C THR A 353 -24.25 -19.99 -22.16
N ASP A 354 -23.61 -19.89 -23.32
CA ASP A 354 -24.16 -19.19 -24.46
C ASP A 354 -25.41 -19.90 -24.97
N THR A 355 -26.54 -19.21 -24.87
CA THR A 355 -27.83 -19.64 -25.41
C THR A 355 -28.22 -18.71 -26.54
N VAL A 356 -28.82 -19.25 -27.59
CA VAL A 356 -29.33 -18.43 -28.69
C VAL A 356 -30.44 -17.54 -28.14
N LEU A 357 -30.30 -16.23 -28.31
CA LEU A 357 -31.31 -15.26 -27.90
C LEU A 357 -32.38 -15.17 -28.99
N GLU A 358 -33.62 -15.53 -28.65
CA GLU A 358 -34.77 -15.26 -29.49
C GLU A 358 -35.05 -13.76 -29.50
N PHE A 359 -34.48 -13.07 -30.49
CA PHE A 359 -34.70 -11.65 -30.70
C PHE A 359 -35.73 -11.48 -31.83
N GLU A 360 -37.00 -11.31 -31.46
CA GLU A 360 -38.11 -11.23 -32.42
C GLU A 360 -38.00 -9.99 -33.32
N GLN A 361 -37.65 -8.83 -32.75
CA GLN A 361 -37.58 -7.53 -33.43
C GLN A 361 -36.24 -7.30 -34.15
N ALA A 362 -35.51 -8.37 -34.41
CA ALA A 362 -34.17 -8.29 -34.91
C ALA A 362 -34.12 -7.88 -36.39
N SER A 363 -35.18 -8.17 -37.15
CA SER A 363 -35.32 -7.69 -38.53
C SER A 363 -35.49 -6.17 -38.57
N GLU A 364 -36.32 -5.64 -37.68
CA GLU A 364 -36.60 -4.21 -37.53
C GLU A 364 -35.34 -3.47 -37.06
N PHE A 365 -34.63 -4.01 -36.07
CA PHE A 365 -33.35 -3.47 -35.62
C PHE A 365 -32.34 -3.37 -36.78
N GLU A 366 -32.09 -4.49 -37.47
CA GLU A 366 -31.12 -4.54 -38.58
C GLU A 366 -31.53 -3.59 -39.72
N GLN A 367 -32.81 -3.55 -40.08
CA GLN A 367 -33.27 -2.63 -41.12
C GLN A 367 -33.13 -1.15 -40.69
N SER A 368 -33.41 -0.84 -39.43
CA SER A 368 -33.41 0.53 -38.93
C SER A 368 -32.01 1.11 -38.84
N ILE A 369 -31.01 0.33 -38.42
CA ILE A 369 -29.61 0.81 -38.38
C ILE A 369 -29.07 1.16 -39.78
N HIS A 370 -29.53 0.47 -40.83
CA HIS A 370 -29.13 0.77 -42.22
C HIS A 370 -29.85 1.98 -42.81
N ASN A 371 -31.04 2.30 -42.30
CA ASN A 371 -31.86 3.41 -42.79
C ASN A 371 -31.46 4.77 -42.20
N VAL A 372 -30.60 4.80 -41.18
CA VAL A 372 -30.06 6.05 -40.64
C VAL A 372 -29.24 6.75 -41.73
N ARG A 373 -29.57 8.02 -42.00
CA ARG A 373 -28.84 8.87 -42.94
C ARG A 373 -28.33 10.10 -42.23
N ASP A 374 -27.05 10.39 -42.45
CA ASP A 374 -26.44 11.63 -41.99
C ASP A 374 -26.70 12.73 -43.03
N LEU A 375 -27.27 13.85 -42.58
CA LEU A 375 -27.49 15.03 -43.42
C LEU A 375 -26.20 15.86 -43.47
N ASN A 376 -25.18 15.37 -44.18
CA ASN A 376 -24.02 16.18 -44.52
C ASN A 376 -24.25 16.89 -45.86
N ALA A 377 -24.18 18.23 -45.87
CA ALA A 377 -24.49 19.05 -47.04
C ALA A 377 -23.40 19.05 -48.14
N ALA A 378 -22.23 18.46 -47.87
CA ALA A 378 -21.13 18.31 -48.83
C ALA A 378 -20.29 17.06 -48.52
N PRO A 379 -20.87 15.84 -48.54
CA PRO A 379 -20.14 14.68 -48.08
C PRO A 379 -19.18 14.21 -49.17
N THR A 380 -17.89 14.15 -48.84
CA THR A 380 -16.86 13.47 -49.63
C THR A 380 -17.09 11.95 -49.71
N GLU A 381 -18.01 11.42 -48.90
CA GLU A 381 -18.28 10.01 -48.70
C GLU A 381 -19.77 9.73 -48.94
N PHE A 382 -20.10 8.74 -49.78
CA PHE A 382 -21.46 8.26 -49.93
C PHE A 382 -21.65 7.04 -49.01
N THR A 383 -22.12 7.30 -47.80
CA THR A 383 -22.24 6.29 -46.73
C THR A 383 -23.65 6.24 -46.14
N THR A 384 -24.08 5.07 -45.67
CA THR A 384 -25.17 4.99 -44.69
C THR A 384 -24.65 5.41 -43.31
N GLY A 385 -25.49 5.85 -42.36
CA GLY A 385 -25.01 6.26 -41.03
C GLY A 385 -24.22 5.15 -40.32
N PHE A 386 -24.71 3.91 -40.40
CA PHE A 386 -23.97 2.76 -39.88
C PHE A 386 -22.70 2.47 -40.69
N GLY A 387 -22.75 2.69 -41.99
CA GLY A 387 -21.59 2.62 -42.87
C GLY A 387 -20.47 3.60 -42.51
N SER A 388 -20.83 4.84 -42.18
CA SER A 388 -19.90 5.86 -41.69
C SER A 388 -19.17 5.41 -40.42
N LEU A 389 -19.88 4.76 -39.49
CA LEU A 389 -19.26 4.23 -38.27
C LEU A 389 -18.23 3.15 -38.56
N ILE A 390 -18.56 2.19 -39.43
CA ILE A 390 -17.64 1.12 -39.85
C ILE A 390 -16.40 1.72 -40.52
N LEU A 391 -16.61 2.69 -41.42
CA LEU A 391 -15.54 3.33 -42.15
C LEU A 391 -14.60 4.12 -41.23
N ALA A 392 -15.16 4.94 -40.35
CA ALA A 392 -14.41 5.72 -39.38
C ALA A 392 -13.61 4.82 -38.42
N TYR A 393 -14.20 3.69 -38.01
CA TYR A 393 -13.51 2.72 -37.14
C TYR A 393 -12.37 2.02 -37.88
N SER A 394 -12.59 1.60 -39.12
CA SER A 394 -11.55 1.00 -39.97
C SER A 394 -10.39 1.97 -40.20
N HIS A 395 -10.70 3.24 -40.51
CA HIS A 395 -9.70 4.30 -40.62
C HIS A 395 -8.89 4.44 -39.33
N LYS A 396 -9.56 4.57 -38.17
CA LYS A 396 -8.87 4.70 -36.87
C LYS A 396 -7.91 3.54 -36.62
N GLN A 397 -8.32 2.31 -36.94
CA GLN A 397 -7.53 1.12 -36.63
C GLN A 397 -6.41 0.82 -37.64
N HIS A 398 -6.57 1.25 -38.90
CA HIS A 398 -5.67 0.89 -40.01
C HIS A 398 -5.05 2.10 -40.73
N ASP A 399 -5.03 3.28 -40.10
CA ASP A 399 -4.66 4.60 -40.69
C ASP A 399 -3.28 4.66 -41.37
N LYS A 400 -2.37 3.73 -41.07
CA LYS A 400 -0.97 3.79 -41.52
C LYS A 400 -0.70 3.12 -42.87
N GLU A 401 -1.62 2.31 -43.35
CA GLU A 401 -1.51 1.63 -44.64
C GLU A 401 -2.84 1.84 -45.36
N SER A 402 -2.83 2.09 -46.67
CA SER A 402 -4.02 2.28 -47.52
C SER A 402 -4.99 1.07 -47.57
N GLY A 403 -4.88 0.15 -46.61
CA GLY A 403 -5.64 -1.07 -46.45
C GLY A 403 -6.91 -0.92 -45.61
N TRP A 404 -7.32 0.26 -45.15
CA TRP A 404 -8.60 0.42 -44.41
C TRP A 404 -9.84 -0.01 -45.22
N LEU A 405 -9.76 -0.12 -46.55
CA LEU A 405 -10.78 -0.70 -47.43
C LEU A 405 -10.60 -2.20 -47.71
N LEU A 406 -9.56 -2.84 -47.19
CA LEU A 406 -9.38 -4.27 -47.40
C LEU A 406 -10.54 -5.04 -46.77
N PRO A 407 -11.04 -6.11 -47.43
CA PRO A 407 -12.19 -6.87 -46.95
C PRO A 407 -12.02 -7.34 -45.49
N ASP A 408 -10.83 -7.79 -45.09
CA ASP A 408 -10.58 -8.29 -43.74
C ASP A 408 -10.68 -7.20 -42.67
N ASN A 409 -10.20 -5.99 -42.97
CA ASN A 409 -10.26 -4.85 -42.06
C ASN A 409 -11.71 -4.34 -41.92
N LEU A 410 -12.46 -4.35 -43.02
CA LEU A 410 -13.89 -4.04 -43.04
C LEU A 410 -14.72 -5.09 -42.30
N ILE A 411 -14.39 -6.37 -42.43
CA ILE A 411 -15.00 -7.47 -41.67
C ILE A 411 -14.81 -7.26 -40.17
N SER A 412 -13.56 -7.02 -39.73
CA SER A 412 -13.27 -6.79 -38.32
C SER A 412 -13.96 -5.53 -37.78
N SER A 413 -13.99 -4.46 -38.57
CA SER A 413 -14.68 -3.21 -38.19
C SER A 413 -16.19 -3.40 -38.09
N MET A 414 -16.78 -4.14 -39.03
CA MET A 414 -18.21 -4.49 -39.03
C MET A 414 -18.58 -5.33 -37.81
N GLU A 415 -17.77 -6.32 -37.45
CA GLU A 415 -17.96 -7.14 -36.25
C GLU A 415 -18.03 -6.27 -34.99
N VAL A 416 -17.03 -5.41 -34.78
CA VAL A 416 -16.96 -4.56 -33.57
C VAL A 416 -18.11 -3.54 -33.55
N MET A 417 -18.38 -2.85 -34.66
CA MET A 417 -19.42 -1.82 -34.72
C MET A 417 -20.82 -2.41 -34.57
N PHE A 418 -21.11 -3.56 -35.19
CA PHE A 418 -22.41 -4.21 -35.07
C PHE A 418 -22.67 -4.67 -33.64
N THR A 419 -21.70 -5.38 -33.04
CA THR A 419 -21.78 -5.84 -31.65
C THR A 419 -21.96 -4.67 -30.68
N THR A 420 -21.18 -3.59 -30.85
CA THR A 420 -21.27 -2.41 -29.99
C THR A 420 -22.60 -1.68 -30.14
N THR A 421 -23.09 -1.53 -31.38
CA THR A 421 -24.38 -0.88 -31.66
C THR A 421 -25.50 -1.64 -30.99
N PHE A 422 -25.52 -2.97 -31.10
CA PHE A 422 -26.51 -3.80 -30.41
C PHE A 422 -26.38 -3.70 -28.90
N ALA A 423 -25.18 -3.82 -28.34
CA ALA A 423 -24.96 -3.75 -26.88
C ALA A 423 -25.44 -2.42 -26.29
N ILE A 424 -25.12 -1.29 -26.93
CA ILE A 424 -25.59 0.03 -26.50
C ILE A 424 -27.11 0.17 -26.67
N THR A 425 -27.67 -0.31 -27.79
CA THR A 425 -29.13 -0.31 -28.00
C THR A 425 -29.85 -1.13 -26.93
N ALA A 426 -29.37 -2.34 -26.64
CA ALA A 426 -29.96 -3.22 -25.64
C ALA A 426 -29.86 -2.63 -24.23
N ALA A 427 -28.70 -2.08 -23.85
CA ALA A 427 -28.50 -1.45 -22.55
C ALA A 427 -29.39 -0.20 -22.34
N THR A 428 -29.65 0.56 -23.40
CA THR A 428 -30.42 1.80 -23.32
C THR A 428 -31.93 1.60 -23.47
N LEU A 429 -32.37 0.62 -24.26
CA LEU A 429 -33.79 0.46 -24.64
C LEU A 429 -34.40 -0.88 -24.21
N ALA A 430 -33.64 -1.98 -24.27
CA ALA A 430 -34.19 -3.32 -24.04
C ALA A 430 -34.34 -3.68 -22.55
N PHE A 431 -33.70 -2.91 -21.66
CA PHE A 431 -33.81 -3.07 -20.21
C PHE A 431 -34.59 -1.90 -19.59
N PRO A 432 -35.93 -1.92 -19.66
CA PRO A 432 -36.74 -0.81 -19.15
C PRO A 432 -36.59 -0.70 -17.64
N THR A 433 -36.37 0.51 -17.14
CA THR A 433 -36.37 0.77 -15.69
C THR A 433 -37.78 0.53 -15.15
N THR A 434 -38.01 -0.61 -14.52
CA THR A 434 -39.29 -0.90 -13.88
C THR A 434 -39.28 -0.25 -12.49
N GLU A 435 -40.27 0.58 -12.17
CA GLU A 435 -40.39 1.20 -10.83
C GLU A 435 -40.60 0.15 -9.72
N VAL A 436 -41.04 -1.06 -10.09
CA VAL A 436 -41.16 -2.21 -9.21
C VAL A 436 -39.99 -3.14 -9.50
N ALA A 437 -39.07 -3.26 -8.53
CA ALA A 437 -37.99 -4.25 -8.58
C ALA A 437 -38.59 -5.62 -8.92
N SER A 438 -38.04 -6.30 -9.93
CA SER A 438 -38.53 -7.62 -10.29
C SER A 438 -38.41 -8.54 -9.07
N SER A 439 -39.35 -9.47 -8.90
CA SER A 439 -39.26 -10.47 -7.82
C SER A 439 -38.03 -11.38 -7.93
N ARG A 440 -37.29 -11.28 -9.04
CA ARG A 440 -36.05 -11.99 -9.29
C ARG A 440 -34.88 -11.31 -8.58
N THR A 441 -34.11 -12.12 -7.88
CA THR A 441 -32.86 -11.72 -7.26
C THR A 441 -31.70 -12.51 -7.86
N ALA A 442 -30.57 -11.85 -8.05
CA ALA A 442 -29.31 -12.50 -8.40
C ALA A 442 -28.43 -12.68 -7.15
N PRO A 443 -27.69 -13.81 -7.03
CA PRO A 443 -26.67 -13.94 -6.00
C PRO A 443 -25.51 -12.98 -6.30
N ALA A 444 -25.08 -12.24 -5.28
CA ALA A 444 -24.00 -11.27 -5.38
C ALA A 444 -23.07 -11.32 -4.16
N THR A 445 -21.81 -10.99 -4.38
CA THR A 445 -20.78 -10.80 -3.36
C THR A 445 -20.46 -9.31 -3.29
N VAL A 446 -20.76 -8.69 -2.16
CA VAL A 446 -20.35 -7.29 -1.91
C VAL A 446 -18.98 -7.30 -1.26
N PHE A 447 -18.09 -6.49 -1.81
CA PHE A 447 -16.79 -6.20 -1.23
C PHE A 447 -16.85 -4.87 -0.48
N THR A 448 -16.74 -4.93 0.85
CA THR A 448 -16.59 -3.75 1.70
C THR A 448 -15.15 -3.63 2.19
N THR A 449 -14.60 -2.43 2.13
CA THR A 449 -13.30 -2.09 2.70
C THR A 449 -13.50 -1.33 3.99
N GLU A 450 -13.13 -1.94 5.11
CA GLU A 450 -13.12 -1.29 6.41
C GLU A 450 -11.68 -1.14 6.90
N THR A 451 -11.36 0.02 7.48
CA THR A 451 -10.05 0.24 8.12
C THR A 451 -10.08 -0.36 9.51
N ARG A 452 -9.16 -1.27 9.82
CA ARG A 452 -9.09 -1.95 11.12
C ARG A 452 -7.70 -1.81 11.73
N LEU A 453 -7.63 -1.90 13.06
CA LEU A 453 -6.35 -1.90 13.77
C LEU A 453 -5.73 -3.28 13.74
N HIS A 454 -4.48 -3.33 13.28
CA HIS A 454 -3.64 -4.52 13.29
C HIS A 454 -2.50 -4.35 14.28
N VAL A 455 -2.21 -5.42 15.01
CA VAL A 455 -1.00 -5.48 15.83
C VAL A 455 0.18 -5.82 14.92
N VAL A 456 1.22 -5.01 14.95
CA VAL A 456 2.43 -5.21 14.14
C VAL A 456 3.23 -6.38 14.71
N SER A 457 3.31 -7.49 13.97
CA SER A 457 3.85 -8.77 14.47
C SER A 457 5.26 -8.67 15.03
N TRP A 458 6.19 -8.05 14.29
CA TRP A 458 7.58 -7.96 14.74
C TRP A 458 7.73 -7.10 16.01
N ILE A 459 6.95 -6.04 16.13
CA ILE A 459 6.93 -5.18 17.31
C ILE A 459 6.40 -5.97 18.51
N ALA A 460 5.31 -6.70 18.32
CA ALA A 460 4.72 -7.54 19.37
C ALA A 460 5.73 -8.58 19.90
N TYR A 461 6.45 -9.27 19.01
CA TYR A 461 7.48 -10.24 19.43
C TYR A 461 8.63 -9.57 20.21
N VAL A 462 9.13 -8.43 19.75
CA VAL A 462 10.20 -7.69 20.44
C VAL A 462 9.73 -7.27 21.84
N LEU A 463 8.53 -6.71 21.96
CA LEU A 463 7.98 -6.32 23.26
C LEU A 463 7.78 -7.52 24.18
N LEU A 464 7.23 -8.64 23.70
CA LEU A 464 7.04 -9.87 24.49
C LEU A 464 8.37 -10.40 25.04
N VAL A 465 9.43 -10.42 24.23
CA VAL A 465 10.77 -10.85 24.65
C VAL A 465 11.33 -9.92 25.72
N ILE A 466 11.27 -8.60 25.50
CA ILE A 466 11.79 -7.63 26.47
C ILE A 466 11.04 -7.72 27.81
N PHE A 467 9.71 -7.80 27.77
CA PHE A 467 8.92 -7.96 28.99
C PHE A 467 9.15 -9.29 29.69
N ALA A 468 9.39 -10.39 28.97
CA ALA A 468 9.78 -11.65 29.58
C ALA A 468 11.13 -11.53 30.34
N VAL A 469 12.10 -10.83 29.77
CA VAL A 469 13.38 -10.55 30.44
C VAL A 469 13.18 -9.64 31.66
N LEU A 470 12.29 -8.64 31.58
CA LEU A 470 11.94 -7.79 32.72
C LEU A 470 11.30 -8.58 33.87
N VAL A 471 10.37 -9.50 33.57
CA VAL A 471 9.78 -10.39 34.58
C VAL A 471 10.86 -11.24 35.25
N LEU A 472 11.77 -11.83 34.48
CA LEU A 472 12.90 -12.60 35.02
C LEU A 472 13.78 -11.74 35.91
N GLN A 473 14.07 -10.50 35.51
CA GLN A 473 14.84 -9.55 36.31
C GLN A 473 14.13 -9.17 37.60
N SER A 474 12.82 -8.90 37.56
CA SER A 474 11.98 -8.60 38.73
C SER A 474 11.99 -9.77 39.72
N ILE A 475 11.86 -11.00 39.23
CA ILE A 475 11.96 -12.23 40.04
C ILE A 475 13.37 -12.37 40.64
N SER A 476 14.43 -12.19 39.85
CA SER A 476 15.81 -12.23 40.34
C SER A 476 16.06 -11.16 41.41
N LEU A 477 15.47 -9.98 41.28
CA LEU A 477 15.54 -8.92 42.26
C LEU A 477 14.85 -9.31 43.58
N VAL A 478 13.68 -9.95 43.51
CA VAL A 478 13.00 -10.48 44.71
C VAL A 478 13.88 -11.49 45.45
N PHE A 479 14.52 -12.41 44.73
CA PHE A 479 15.45 -13.38 45.33
C PHE A 479 16.68 -12.70 45.92
N TYR A 480 17.30 -11.77 45.19
CA TYR A 480 18.44 -11.00 45.65
C TYR A 480 18.15 -10.24 46.94
N LEU A 481 17.01 -9.55 47.00
CA LEU A 481 16.60 -8.78 48.18
C LEU A 481 16.22 -9.65 49.38
N ARG A 482 15.86 -10.92 49.16
CA ARG A 482 15.66 -11.91 50.23
C ARG A 482 16.99 -12.43 50.77
N GLN A 483 17.96 -12.67 49.90
CA GLN A 483 19.30 -13.14 50.28
C GLN A 483 20.12 -12.05 50.98
N HIS A 484 19.92 -10.78 50.60
CA HIS A 484 20.64 -9.64 51.17
C HIS A 484 19.69 -8.68 51.92
N PRO A 485 19.35 -8.98 53.20
CA PRO A 485 18.52 -8.08 54.01
C PRO A 485 19.28 -6.79 54.35
N THR A 486 18.60 -5.64 54.23
CA THR A 486 19.18 -4.32 54.53
C THR A 486 19.37 -4.12 56.04
N THR A 487 20.49 -3.56 56.48
CA THR A 487 20.76 -3.23 57.90
C THR A 487 20.66 -1.74 58.21
N LEU A 488 20.39 -0.93 57.20
CA LEU A 488 20.22 0.51 57.37
C LEU A 488 19.05 0.79 58.32
N LEU A 489 19.31 1.62 59.34
CA LEU A 489 18.31 2.08 60.29
C LEU A 489 17.45 3.22 59.71
N GLU A 490 18.04 4.00 58.80
CA GLU A 490 17.44 5.16 58.15
C GLU A 490 17.71 5.14 56.64
N GLU A 491 16.86 5.82 55.88
CA GLU A 491 17.04 6.05 54.45
C GLU A 491 18.16 7.06 54.19
N PRO A 492 19.18 6.80 53.36
CA PRO A 492 20.17 7.79 52.96
C PRO A 492 19.56 8.85 52.02
N LYS A 493 18.55 9.59 52.49
CA LYS A 493 17.85 10.67 51.80
C LYS A 493 18.39 12.01 52.28
N GLY A 494 19.04 12.71 51.36
CA GLY A 494 19.56 14.05 51.60
C GLY A 494 20.79 14.08 52.50
N LEU A 495 21.36 15.27 52.66
CA LEU A 495 22.64 15.48 53.35
C LEU A 495 22.57 15.11 54.84
N LEU A 496 21.42 15.32 55.49
CA LEU A 496 21.28 15.09 56.93
C LEU A 496 21.31 13.60 57.29
N SER A 497 20.65 12.74 56.52
CA SER A 497 20.70 11.30 56.78
C SER A 497 22.07 10.72 56.44
N SER A 498 22.68 11.14 55.32
CA SER A 498 24.07 10.79 55.03
C SER A 498 25.01 11.25 56.16
N ALA A 499 24.82 12.45 56.70
CA ALA A 499 25.60 12.94 57.85
C ALA A 499 25.36 12.09 59.11
N ASN A 500 24.13 11.67 59.38
CA ASN A 500 23.81 10.79 60.52
C ASN A 500 24.50 9.41 60.40
N MET A 501 24.57 8.85 59.19
CA MET A 501 25.29 7.60 58.94
C MET A 501 26.82 7.74 59.08
N LEU A 502 27.34 8.92 58.75
CA LEU A 502 28.76 9.24 58.92
C LEU A 502 29.08 9.62 60.38
N TYR A 503 28.12 10.13 61.13
CA TYR A 503 28.25 10.54 62.52
C TYR A 503 28.64 9.35 63.40
N GLN A 504 29.77 9.47 64.11
CA GLN A 504 30.41 8.42 64.92
C GLN A 504 30.95 7.19 64.17
N SER A 505 31.04 7.22 62.83
CA SER A 505 31.78 6.19 62.08
C SER A 505 33.29 6.36 62.32
N LYS A 506 33.83 5.63 63.30
CA LYS A 506 35.23 5.76 63.78
C LYS A 506 36.24 5.71 62.64
N GLY A 507 36.10 4.76 61.71
CA GLY A 507 37.01 4.59 60.57
C GLY A 507 37.01 5.78 59.60
N ILE A 508 35.84 6.39 59.35
CA ILE A 508 35.73 7.56 58.45
C ILE A 508 36.29 8.82 59.13
N ASN A 509 35.96 9.03 60.41
CA ASN A 509 36.46 10.19 61.15
C ASN A 509 37.99 10.15 61.27
N GLU A 510 38.57 9.00 61.58
CA GLU A 510 40.03 8.81 61.60
C GLU A 510 40.66 9.06 60.23
N LEU A 511 40.03 8.59 59.15
CA LEU A 511 40.50 8.82 57.79
C LEU A 511 40.47 10.30 57.40
N LEU A 512 39.36 11.00 57.70
CA LEU A 512 39.22 12.43 57.40
C LEU A 512 40.18 13.29 58.23
N THR A 513 40.43 12.91 59.49
CA THR A 513 41.39 13.60 60.35
C THR A 513 42.80 13.44 59.81
N LYS A 514 43.22 12.21 59.50
CA LYS A 514 44.51 11.91 58.87
C LYS A 514 44.70 12.60 57.52
N ALA A 515 43.65 12.68 56.70
CA ALA A 515 43.71 13.37 55.43
C ALA A 515 43.88 14.88 55.63
N ARG A 516 43.15 15.51 56.56
CA ARG A 516 43.27 16.95 56.86
C ARG A 516 44.61 17.34 57.48
N GLU A 517 45.26 16.42 58.19
CA GLU A 517 46.61 16.60 58.73
C GLU A 517 47.71 16.44 57.67
N ASP A 518 47.42 15.87 56.49
CA ASP A 518 48.38 15.75 55.39
C ASP A 518 48.37 17.01 54.52
N ASP A 519 49.49 17.74 54.48
CA ASP A 519 49.68 18.95 53.65
C ASP A 519 49.36 18.74 52.16
N LYS A 520 49.30 17.49 51.69
CA LYS A 520 48.99 17.12 50.31
C LYS A 520 47.50 16.97 50.02
N TYR A 521 46.64 17.12 51.02
CA TYR A 521 45.19 17.07 50.88
C TYR A 521 44.65 18.39 50.34
N ASN A 522 43.94 18.33 49.21
CA ASN A 522 43.44 19.51 48.48
C ASN A 522 41.90 19.54 48.47
N ASP A 523 41.28 19.28 49.63
CA ASP A 523 39.82 19.22 49.85
C ASP A 523 39.03 18.26 48.94
N ASN A 524 39.71 17.38 48.22
CA ASN A 524 39.11 16.33 47.40
C ASN A 524 39.53 14.96 47.91
N ILE A 525 38.70 14.38 48.77
CA ILE A 525 38.95 13.08 49.40
C ILE A 525 39.05 11.93 48.41
N HIS A 526 38.27 11.96 47.32
CA HIS A 526 38.33 10.91 46.30
C HIS A 526 39.67 10.91 45.57
N ALA A 527 40.14 12.09 45.14
CA ALA A 527 41.43 12.23 44.46
C ALA A 527 42.60 11.93 45.42
N TYR A 528 42.50 12.33 46.68
CA TYR A 528 43.50 12.03 47.71
C TYR A 528 43.65 10.52 47.95
N LEU A 529 42.53 9.82 48.16
CA LEU A 529 42.52 8.38 48.36
C LEU A 529 43.06 7.60 47.15
N ASP A 530 42.59 7.93 45.95
CA ASP A 530 43.04 7.25 44.73
C ASP A 530 44.53 7.49 44.44
N LYS A 531 45.06 8.67 44.78
CA LYS A 531 46.48 9.00 44.56
C LYS A 531 47.42 8.35 45.57
N TYR A 532 47.06 8.31 46.85
CA TYR A 532 47.99 7.97 47.93
C TYR A 532 47.75 6.62 48.60
N TYR A 533 46.61 5.95 48.36
CA TYR A 533 46.26 4.69 49.03
C TYR A 533 45.85 3.59 48.05
N ILE A 534 46.10 2.33 48.42
CA ILE A 534 45.65 1.15 47.65
C ILE A 534 44.22 0.83 48.08
N THR A 535 43.26 1.60 47.56
CA THR A 535 41.83 1.49 47.89
C THR A 535 41.19 0.16 47.45
N GLU A 536 41.90 -0.64 46.64
CA GLU A 536 41.45 -1.95 46.16
C GLU A 536 41.59 -3.04 47.22
N GLU A 537 42.59 -2.91 48.11
CA GLU A 537 42.90 -3.91 49.16
C GLU A 537 42.19 -3.60 50.47
N ALA A 538 41.98 -2.32 50.78
CA ALA A 538 41.30 -1.91 51.99
C ALA A 538 39.81 -2.28 51.93
N LYS A 539 39.34 -2.98 52.96
CA LYS A 539 37.96 -3.47 53.05
C LYS A 539 37.12 -2.58 53.96
N GLY A 540 35.93 -2.22 53.50
CA GLY A 540 34.91 -1.57 54.31
C GLY A 540 33.93 -2.62 54.84
N HIS A 541 33.57 -2.48 56.12
CA HIS A 541 32.59 -3.31 56.81
C HIS A 541 31.51 -2.41 57.44
N LEU A 542 30.29 -2.94 57.55
CA LEU A 542 29.20 -2.26 58.23
C LEU A 542 28.90 -2.97 59.56
N GLU A 543 29.28 -2.36 60.69
CA GLU A 543 29.09 -2.87 62.05
C GLU A 543 28.04 -2.02 62.77
N ASP A 544 26.94 -2.63 63.20
CA ASP A 544 25.83 -1.95 63.91
C ASP A 544 25.30 -0.68 63.21
N GLY A 545 25.32 -0.68 61.87
CA GLY A 545 24.88 0.46 61.06
C GLY A 545 25.91 1.59 60.92
N LYS A 546 27.11 1.42 61.46
CA LYS A 546 28.26 2.34 61.33
C LYS A 546 29.29 1.78 60.37
N ILE A 547 29.98 2.68 59.65
CA ILE A 547 30.97 2.29 58.64
C ILE A 547 32.34 2.13 59.32
N ALA A 548 32.86 0.91 59.30
CA ALA A 548 34.22 0.59 59.69
C ALA A 548 35.09 0.43 58.44
N ILE A 549 36.28 1.03 58.48
CA ILE A 549 37.27 0.97 57.40
C ILE A 549 38.46 0.16 57.91
N GLY A 550 38.79 -0.92 57.21
CA GLY A 550 40.02 -1.68 57.44
C GLY A 550 41.26 -0.85 57.15
N GLU A 551 42.42 -1.33 57.59
CA GLU A 551 43.68 -0.60 57.47
C GLU A 551 43.99 -0.22 56.00
N LEU A 552 44.27 1.06 55.77
CA LEU A 552 44.57 1.61 54.45
C LEU A 552 46.08 1.57 54.19
N THR A 553 46.52 0.69 53.29
CA THR A 553 47.91 0.64 52.84
C THR A 553 48.24 1.85 51.97
N ARG A 554 49.24 2.65 52.37
CA ARG A 554 49.73 3.77 51.56
C ARG A 554 50.42 3.22 50.31
N LYS A 555 50.11 3.77 49.14
CA LYS A 555 50.88 3.51 47.92
C LYS A 555 52.31 3.96 48.19
N GLU A 556 53.27 3.04 48.10
CA GLU A 556 54.68 3.45 48.12
C GLU A 556 54.88 4.49 47.02
N PRO A 557 55.53 5.64 47.29
CA PRO A 557 55.88 6.56 46.23
C PRO A 557 56.66 5.74 45.21
N PRO A 558 56.37 5.86 43.89
CA PRO A 558 57.14 5.15 42.89
C PRO A 558 58.60 5.44 43.20
N LYS A 559 59.36 4.41 43.62
CA LYS A 559 60.80 4.56 43.84
C LYS A 559 61.28 5.23 42.57
N MET A 560 61.87 6.42 42.69
CA MET A 560 62.46 7.11 41.56
C MET A 560 63.60 6.22 41.05
N ALA A 561 63.27 5.18 40.28
CA ALA A 561 64.13 4.54 39.31
C ALA A 561 64.22 5.50 38.11
N PHE A 562 64.61 6.75 38.40
CA PHE A 562 64.93 7.73 37.42
C PHE A 562 66.34 7.42 36.94
N LYS A 563 66.48 7.18 35.63
CA LYS A 563 67.73 7.24 34.88
C LYS A 563 68.86 6.27 35.30
N LYS A 564 68.82 5.05 34.74
CA LYS A 564 70.06 4.43 34.22
C LYS A 564 69.90 3.53 32.99
N ARG A 565 68.71 3.50 32.36
CA ARG A 565 68.46 2.74 31.11
C ARG A 565 68.12 3.60 29.89
N TRP A 566 68.17 4.93 30.01
CA TRP A 566 67.84 5.87 28.91
C TRP A 566 69.01 6.77 28.44
N PHE A 567 70.23 6.56 28.95
CA PHE A 567 71.44 7.30 28.52
C PHE A 567 72.52 6.39 27.90
N GLY A 568 72.12 5.24 27.34
CA GLY A 568 73.02 4.27 26.72
C GLY A 568 73.00 4.22 25.19
N TRP A 569 72.36 5.17 24.50
CA TRP A 569 72.17 5.09 23.04
C TRP A 569 72.44 6.38 22.24
N LEU A 570 73.19 7.33 22.83
CA LEU A 570 73.72 8.49 22.10
C LEU A 570 75.25 8.46 22.07
N LYS A 571 75.80 7.53 21.28
CA LYS A 571 77.13 7.69 20.66
C LYS A 571 77.06 7.06 19.27
N LYS A 572 77.12 7.93 18.24
CA LYS A 572 77.24 7.56 16.82
C LYS A 572 78.53 6.76 16.57
N PRO A 573 78.59 6.03 15.44
CA PRO A 573 79.47 6.49 14.37
C PRO A 573 78.74 6.72 13.04
N LYS A 574 79.33 7.61 12.25
CA LYS A 574 79.05 7.91 10.84
C LYS A 574 79.62 6.78 9.96
N GLU A 575 78.89 6.39 8.90
CA GLU A 575 79.38 6.16 7.52
C GLU A 575 78.16 5.75 6.64
N GLN A 576 77.78 6.59 5.66
CA GLN A 576 77.91 6.37 4.21
C GLN A 576 77.18 5.09 3.72
N THR A 577 76.02 5.20 3.05
CA THR A 577 75.92 5.29 1.58
C THR A 577 74.44 5.57 1.20
N SER A 578 74.17 6.61 0.40
CA SER A 578 73.70 6.53 -1.00
C SER A 578 72.41 5.73 -1.24
N GLY A 579 71.32 6.43 -1.63
CA GLY A 579 70.20 5.77 -2.31
C GLY A 579 68.87 6.51 -2.24
N ASN A 580 68.63 7.36 -3.24
CA ASN A 580 67.36 7.63 -3.94
C ASN A 580 66.01 7.34 -3.25
N GLY A 581 65.11 8.34 -3.32
CA GLY A 581 63.67 8.08 -3.37
C GLY A 581 62.84 9.11 -2.63
N GLY A 582 62.58 10.25 -3.28
CA GLY A 582 61.44 11.06 -2.91
C GLY A 582 60.13 10.35 -3.28
N GLU A 583 59.02 10.96 -2.84
CA GLU A 583 57.66 10.72 -3.36
C GLU A 583 56.86 9.60 -2.67
N GLN A 584 56.35 9.87 -1.46
CA GLN A 584 55.26 9.06 -0.89
C GLN A 584 54.34 9.82 0.08
N GLU A 585 53.87 11.01 -0.33
CA GLU A 585 52.81 11.74 0.38
C GLU A 585 51.73 12.26 -0.59
N GLN A 586 51.31 11.43 -1.56
CA GLN A 586 50.10 11.66 -2.37
C GLN A 586 49.45 10.35 -2.88
N ARG A 587 49.39 9.31 -2.03
CA ARG A 587 48.65 8.07 -2.35
C ARG A 587 47.82 7.60 -1.16
N LEU A 588 46.70 8.29 -0.92
CA LEU A 588 45.57 7.75 -0.15
C LEU A 588 44.23 8.44 -0.50
N ILE A 589 44.12 9.04 -1.69
CA ILE A 589 42.89 9.61 -2.26
C ILE A 589 42.67 9.12 -3.72
N ARG A 590 43.20 7.94 -4.10
CA ARG A 590 42.99 7.36 -5.45
C ARG A 590 42.75 5.85 -5.44
N GLU A 591 42.02 5.36 -4.45
CA GLU A 591 41.63 3.96 -4.35
C GLU A 591 40.10 3.78 -4.31
N GLN A 592 39.40 4.59 -5.10
CA GLN A 592 37.95 4.44 -5.32
C GLN A 592 37.53 4.58 -6.80
N GLU A 593 38.48 4.40 -7.72
CA GLU A 593 38.24 4.32 -9.17
C GLU A 593 39.26 3.37 -9.81
N ARG A 594 39.15 2.06 -9.55
CA ARG A 594 39.79 1.04 -10.40
C ARG A 594 39.30 -0.39 -10.11
N HIS A 595 38.04 -0.67 -10.45
CA HIS A 595 37.66 -2.02 -10.85
C HIS A 595 36.64 -1.93 -11.99
N ASN A 596 37.16 -1.92 -13.23
CA ASN A 596 36.44 -2.21 -14.47
C ASN A 596 37.44 -2.68 -15.55
N GLY A 597 37.14 -3.83 -16.20
CA GLY A 597 37.82 -4.44 -17.36
C GLY A 597 38.91 -5.46 -16.98
N HIS A 598 39.02 -6.68 -17.50
CA HIS A 598 38.46 -7.42 -18.65
C HIS A 598 38.49 -8.94 -18.29
N ASP A 599 37.64 -9.84 -18.81
CA ASP A 599 37.82 -10.54 -20.10
C ASP A 599 36.56 -11.34 -20.53
N LEU A 600 36.37 -11.41 -21.86
CA LEU A 600 35.47 -12.27 -22.67
C LEU A 600 36.01 -13.73 -22.71
N PRO A 601 35.25 -14.81 -23.13
CA PRO A 601 34.42 -14.81 -24.35
C PRO A 601 33.18 -15.75 -24.43
N GLN A 602 32.49 -15.64 -25.58
CA GLN A 602 31.57 -16.58 -26.27
C GLN A 602 30.03 -16.44 -26.07
N ASN A 603 29.38 -16.18 -27.21
CA ASN A 603 27.95 -16.16 -27.56
C ASN A 603 27.58 -17.49 -28.29
N PRO A 604 26.31 -17.82 -28.65
CA PRO A 604 24.95 -17.46 -28.14
C PRO A 604 24.03 -18.75 -28.06
N PRO A 605 22.66 -18.75 -28.07
CA PRO A 605 21.66 -17.65 -28.10
C PRO A 605 20.38 -17.78 -27.21
N ALA A 606 19.65 -16.64 -27.14
CA ALA A 606 18.19 -16.46 -27.31
C ALA A 606 17.31 -15.98 -26.12
N MET A 607 16.50 -14.93 -26.44
CA MET A 607 15.23 -14.45 -25.81
C MET A 607 15.32 -13.78 -24.41
N THR A 608 14.63 -12.69 -24.03
CA THR A 608 13.59 -11.78 -24.58
C THR A 608 13.44 -10.56 -23.63
N HIS A 609 13.06 -9.39 -24.18
CA HIS A 609 12.30 -8.23 -23.62
C HIS A 609 12.39 -7.86 -22.11
N ASN A 610 12.95 -6.68 -21.75
CA ASN A 610 12.33 -5.34 -21.62
C ASN A 610 11.27 -5.19 -20.50
N ASP A 611 11.57 -4.40 -19.46
CA ASP A 611 10.87 -3.12 -19.19
C ASP A 611 11.55 -2.31 -18.06
N LYS A 612 11.72 -1.01 -18.32
CA LYS A 612 12.14 0.03 -17.37
C LYS A 612 11.04 1.08 -17.34
N GLU A 613 10.35 1.22 -16.22
CA GLU A 613 9.45 2.35 -15.98
C GLU A 613 10.24 3.59 -15.53
N GLN A 614 10.03 4.68 -16.26
CA GLN A 614 10.48 6.03 -15.91
C GLN A 614 9.38 6.76 -15.13
N THR A 615 9.78 7.33 -14.01
CA THR A 615 8.98 8.23 -13.17
C THR A 615 9.00 9.64 -13.79
N LEU A 616 7.83 10.17 -14.17
CA LEU A 616 7.66 11.57 -14.59
C LEU A 616 6.76 12.31 -13.61
N THR A 617 7.35 13.28 -12.93
CA THR A 617 6.71 14.31 -12.12
C THR A 617 6.17 15.41 -13.04
N SER A 618 4.89 15.75 -12.88
CA SER A 618 4.25 16.87 -13.61
C SER A 618 3.66 17.86 -12.60
N THR A 619 4.31 19.01 -12.52
CA THR A 619 3.85 20.26 -11.88
C THR A 619 2.70 20.85 -12.68
N ARG A 620 1.58 21.19 -12.01
CA ARG A 620 0.45 21.88 -12.63
C ARG A 620 0.09 23.15 -11.85
N ASP A 621 0.41 24.29 -12.45
CA ASP A 621 -0.08 25.62 -12.11
C ASP A 621 -1.62 25.69 -12.26
N ARG A 622 -2.30 26.24 -11.26
CA ARG A 622 -3.72 26.63 -11.34
C ARG A 622 -3.84 28.15 -11.30
N GLY A 623 -4.16 28.73 -12.44
CA GLY A 623 -4.67 30.10 -12.55
C GLY A 623 -6.11 30.18 -12.02
N VAL A 624 -6.34 31.10 -11.09
CA VAL A 624 -7.63 31.42 -10.49
C VAL A 624 -8.36 32.42 -11.39
N VAL A 625 -9.50 32.03 -11.96
CA VAL A 625 -10.44 32.94 -12.64
C VAL A 625 -11.65 33.16 -11.75
N SER A 626 -11.76 34.38 -11.22
CA SER A 626 -12.86 34.87 -10.40
C SER A 626 -14.10 35.17 -11.27
N ARG A 627 -15.23 34.54 -10.99
CA ARG A 627 -16.54 34.91 -11.57
C ARG A 627 -17.34 35.74 -10.55
N LYS A 628 -17.73 36.95 -10.97
CA LYS A 628 -18.68 37.83 -10.26
C LYS A 628 -20.11 37.28 -10.34
N PRO A 629 -20.96 37.50 -9.33
CA PRO A 629 -22.36 37.14 -9.36
C PRO A 629 -23.23 38.18 -10.11
N VAL A 630 -24.20 37.68 -10.86
CA VAL A 630 -25.27 38.42 -11.53
C VAL A 630 -26.41 38.66 -10.52
N PRO A 631 -27.01 39.86 -10.45
CA PRO A 631 -28.14 40.12 -9.54
C PRO A 631 -29.47 39.71 -10.19
N THR A 632 -30.28 38.96 -9.45
CA THR A 632 -31.67 38.63 -9.78
C THR A 632 -32.60 39.81 -9.48
N ARG A 633 -33.43 40.15 -10.46
CA ARG A 633 -34.54 41.11 -10.34
C ARG A 633 -35.80 40.35 -9.89
N PRO A 634 -36.62 40.90 -8.97
CA PRO A 634 -37.92 40.33 -8.64
C PRO A 634 -39.04 41.01 -9.46
N LEU A 635 -40.01 40.23 -9.91
CA LEU A 635 -41.32 40.66 -10.42
C LEU A 635 -42.29 39.47 -10.30
N PRO A 636 -43.61 39.70 -10.33
CA PRO A 636 -44.48 40.33 -9.33
C PRO A 636 -45.22 39.31 -8.46
#